data_AF-A0A842TXF6-F1
#
_entry.id   AF-A0A842TXF6-F1
#
_cell.length_a   1.000
_cell.length_b   1.000
_cell.length_c   1.000
_cell.angle_alpha   90.00
_cell.angle_beta   90.00
_cell.angle_gamma   90.00
#
_symmetry.space_group_name_H-M   'P 1'
#
loop_
_entity.id
_entity.type
_entity.pdbx_description
1 polymer ?
#
loop_
_entity_poly.entity_id
_entity_poly.type
_entity_poly.pdbx_seq_one_letter_code
_entity_poly.pdbx_strand_id
1 'polypeptide(L)'
;MKIFAFSDWRIQSLEILKKSIADESPDLLLYAGDDLNRFIGNNYNFFNECKVPYFYVNGNDEKLIEKNGKYYLITRNKDYYREGFVPDSISGSILEKFFLDANRKRNDSNWLEKPIQMLFNSSSEHISIHKNGKDYYFYKKGESVITYGIEKRINPLIGQTCFKKDGESISIYGCECSSGLGSDVYNAPNAYADIYLTHIPPLGKLDLSARFGVGHIGSKILLESIKKHQPKLIICGHSHMWGGLVTTIGDTVILNVSSQDNRNYRGQGNYAIIDTDNWTYQMKTIRNAPSVVMRKIRGCKTIDKKLKKLHKLLEHIESNWGKKDGYNLFRNRYYAFRIPIKELQVIKNRIPESRFYIEVLLAVESWESCIKEHRESLRSYIKEHQADFKEYKEYLKSHPAYKSWSEEKLERQARWFYAKKLYLEILKRDKVPRYIQFLDYEFKKTDLKKLKKQIGKVRRIQNDWQEYKSEPITIEQAFGILSRIEELGIDVSTFRKRVRSMESERIDDPLISRGITINTEEQYFVDVETGLARGDTPGELWLIGIGNGTDNKIEQFRFPSEKDDFIRYIKDRDIKSLVSWTRYDSKVLRPILEGEGVELEYYDACARSANCLTWHTYRLHELYNFMFPEKAVDDLIPGRIAGIYADHLIVHKKSSSCPHCSKEEIIKKIMERNRVDIQQMIEICTYLEE
;
A
#
# COMPACT_ATOMS: atom_id res chain seq x y z
N MET A 1 -7.31 -0.64 37.06
CA MET A 1 -6.12 -0.61 36.16
C MET A 1 -6.42 0.04 34.80
N LYS A 2 -5.41 0.53 34.07
CA LYS A 2 -5.58 1.03 32.68
C LYS A 2 -5.05 0.06 31.62
N ILE A 3 -5.88 -0.34 30.66
CA ILE A 3 -5.51 -1.23 29.55
C ILE A 3 -5.51 -0.45 28.23
N PHE A 4 -4.51 -0.70 27.38
CA PHE A 4 -4.45 -0.22 26.00
C PHE A 4 -4.64 -1.39 25.04
N ALA A 5 -5.70 -1.37 24.25
CA ALA A 5 -6.07 -2.45 23.34
C ALA A 5 -6.06 -2.00 21.87
N PHE A 6 -5.47 -2.79 20.97
CA PHE A 6 -5.39 -2.48 19.54
C PHE A 6 -5.28 -3.75 18.68
N SER A 7 -5.54 -3.65 17.37
CA SER A 7 -5.41 -4.76 16.41
C SER A 7 -5.19 -4.25 14.99
N ASP A 8 -4.82 -5.14 14.06
CA ASP A 8 -4.71 -4.87 12.63
C ASP A 8 -3.81 -3.67 12.31
N TRP A 9 -2.72 -3.51 13.06
CA TRP A 9 -1.82 -2.37 12.91
C TRP A 9 -0.87 -2.56 11.73
N ARG A 10 -1.44 -2.77 10.54
CA ARG A 10 -0.79 -3.32 9.34
C ARG A 10 0.02 -2.35 8.50
N ILE A 11 -0.41 -1.10 8.42
CA ILE A 11 0.26 -0.06 7.60
C ILE A 11 0.61 1.21 8.40
N GLN A 12 0.16 1.28 9.64
CA GLN A 12 0.29 2.43 10.53
C GLN A 12 1.72 2.53 11.08
N SER A 13 2.15 3.74 11.44
CA SER A 13 3.49 3.96 12.00
C SER A 13 3.61 3.32 13.39
N LEU A 14 4.66 2.53 13.61
CA LEU A 14 4.98 2.01 14.94
C LEU A 14 5.41 3.13 15.90
N GLU A 15 6.09 4.17 15.42
CA GLU A 15 6.50 5.30 16.26
C GLU A 15 5.31 6.09 16.80
N ILE A 16 4.25 6.20 16.00
CA ILE A 16 3.01 6.85 16.44
C ILE A 16 2.30 5.99 17.49
N LEU A 17 2.29 4.66 17.30
CA LEU A 17 1.76 3.74 18.29
C LEU A 17 2.56 3.79 19.60
N LYS A 18 3.91 3.79 19.54
CA LYS A 18 4.78 3.93 20.73
C LYS A 18 4.46 5.22 21.48
N LYS A 19 4.32 6.33 20.74
CA LYS A 19 3.97 7.61 21.33
C LYS A 19 2.60 7.54 22.03
N SER A 20 1.58 6.99 21.38
CA SER A 20 0.26 6.85 22.01
C SER A 20 0.26 5.93 23.22
N ILE A 21 1.02 4.83 23.20
CA ILE A 21 1.20 3.99 24.39
C ILE A 21 1.86 4.79 25.53
N ALA A 22 2.90 5.57 25.24
CA ALA A 22 3.55 6.40 26.23
C ALA A 22 2.62 7.49 26.79
N ASP A 23 1.90 8.20 25.91
CA ASP A 23 0.99 9.29 26.27
C ASP A 23 -0.16 8.79 27.17
N GLU A 24 -0.66 7.57 26.93
CA GLU A 24 -1.77 6.99 27.71
C GLU A 24 -1.29 6.31 28.99
N SER A 25 0.00 5.93 29.04
CA SER A 25 0.68 5.24 30.15
C SER A 25 -0.13 4.05 30.71
N PRO A 26 -0.43 3.02 29.88
CA PRO A 26 -1.22 1.87 30.31
C PRO A 26 -0.41 0.92 31.20
N ASP A 27 -1.15 0.14 31.97
CA ASP A 27 -0.65 -0.94 32.83
C ASP A 27 -0.51 -2.26 32.09
N LEU A 28 -1.30 -2.43 31.03
CA LEU A 28 -1.35 -3.65 30.23
C LEU A 28 -1.66 -3.31 28.77
N LEU A 29 -0.94 -3.97 27.84
CA LEU A 29 -1.26 -3.94 26.41
C LEU A 29 -2.00 -5.22 26.02
N LEU A 30 -3.09 -5.10 25.26
CA LEU A 30 -3.78 -6.22 24.64
C LEU A 30 -3.77 -6.07 23.12
N TYR A 31 -3.17 -7.03 22.41
CA TYR A 31 -3.11 -7.03 20.96
C TYR A 31 -3.99 -8.12 20.35
N ALA A 32 -5.02 -7.72 19.61
CA ALA A 32 -5.98 -8.65 19.01
C ALA A 32 -5.50 -9.25 17.67
N GLY A 33 -4.18 -9.35 17.45
CA GLY A 33 -3.59 -10.09 16.32
C GLY A 33 -3.48 -9.35 14.98
N ASP A 34 -2.92 -10.09 14.01
CA ASP A 34 -2.52 -9.75 12.64
C ASP A 34 -1.27 -8.86 12.49
N ASP A 35 -0.39 -9.16 11.53
CA ASP A 35 0.92 -8.50 11.34
C ASP A 35 1.88 -8.49 12.55
N LEU A 36 1.87 -9.54 13.38
CA LEU A 36 2.80 -9.79 14.49
C LEU A 36 4.27 -9.71 14.06
N ASN A 37 4.59 -10.04 12.81
CA ASN A 37 5.94 -9.92 12.25
C ASN A 37 6.48 -8.48 12.24
N ARG A 38 5.61 -7.47 12.36
CA ARG A 38 5.99 -6.05 12.50
C ARG A 38 6.38 -5.71 13.92
N PHE A 39 5.83 -6.43 14.89
CA PHE A 39 6.07 -6.23 16.31
C PHE A 39 7.21 -7.09 16.81
N ILE A 40 7.40 -8.27 16.22
CA ILE A 40 8.36 -9.28 16.67
C ILE A 40 9.17 -9.73 15.45
N GLY A 41 10.46 -9.38 15.44
CA GLY A 41 11.46 -9.80 14.45
C GLY A 41 12.74 -10.29 15.13
N ASN A 42 13.69 -10.83 14.35
CA ASN A 42 14.86 -11.54 14.87
C ASN A 42 15.66 -10.78 15.94
N ASN A 43 15.80 -9.46 15.78
CA ASN A 43 16.55 -8.59 16.70
C ASN A 43 15.69 -7.45 17.26
N TYR A 44 14.37 -7.54 17.14
CA TYR A 44 13.47 -6.44 17.48
C TYR A 44 12.17 -6.97 18.08
N ASN A 45 11.82 -6.49 19.27
CA ASN A 45 10.52 -6.75 19.87
C ASN A 45 9.93 -5.41 20.35
N PHE A 46 8.98 -4.89 19.57
CA PHE A 46 8.26 -3.64 19.85
C PHE A 46 7.68 -3.61 21.27
N PHE A 47 7.05 -4.71 21.70
CA PHE A 47 6.39 -4.75 23.01
C PHE A 47 7.39 -4.70 24.16
N ASN A 48 8.59 -5.27 23.97
CA ASN A 48 9.67 -5.16 24.93
C ASN A 48 10.15 -3.71 25.07
N GLU A 49 10.23 -2.97 23.96
CA GLU A 49 10.60 -1.55 23.97
C GLU A 49 9.58 -0.66 24.69
N CYS A 50 8.29 -0.99 24.62
CA CYS A 50 7.24 -0.24 25.35
C CYS A 50 7.37 -0.36 26.87
N LYS A 51 8.09 -1.36 27.39
CA LYS A 51 8.24 -1.63 28.84
C LYS A 51 6.93 -1.86 29.62
N VAL A 52 5.80 -2.00 28.94
CA VAL A 52 4.50 -2.40 29.51
C VAL A 52 4.32 -3.92 29.41
N PRO A 53 3.70 -4.60 30.40
CA PRO A 53 3.19 -5.97 30.22
C PRO A 53 2.25 -6.07 29.01
N TYR A 54 2.23 -7.21 28.33
CA TYR A 54 1.38 -7.37 27.15
C TYR A 54 0.87 -8.80 26.98
N PHE A 55 -0.33 -8.94 26.41
CA PHE A 55 -0.84 -10.18 25.84
C PHE A 55 -1.23 -9.96 24.39
N TYR A 56 -1.13 -10.99 23.57
CA TYR A 56 -1.62 -10.96 22.20
C TYR A 56 -2.26 -12.29 21.82
N VAL A 57 -3.17 -12.25 20.86
CA VAL A 57 -3.67 -13.45 20.15
C VAL A 57 -3.22 -13.40 18.70
N ASN A 58 -3.29 -14.54 18.02
CA ASN A 58 -3.02 -14.58 16.59
C ASN A 58 -4.23 -14.08 15.81
N GLY A 59 -3.96 -13.39 14.72
CA GLY A 59 -4.95 -13.07 13.71
C GLY A 59 -5.00 -14.11 12.59
N ASN A 60 -5.93 -13.90 11.67
CA ASN A 60 -6.20 -14.88 10.62
C ASN A 60 -5.09 -14.90 9.56
N ASP A 61 -4.26 -13.86 9.44
CA ASP A 61 -3.10 -13.87 8.53
C ASP A 61 -1.85 -14.48 9.18
N GLU A 62 -2.00 -15.06 10.37
CA GLU A 62 -0.97 -15.65 11.19
C GLU A 62 -1.28 -17.12 11.48
N LYS A 63 -0.25 -17.95 11.46
CA LYS A 63 -0.34 -19.34 11.88
C LYS A 63 0.88 -19.66 12.71
N LEU A 64 0.67 -19.99 13.98
CA LEU A 64 1.72 -20.56 14.80
C LEU A 64 1.76 -22.07 14.60
N ILE A 65 2.95 -22.57 14.30
CA ILE A 65 3.23 -24.00 14.14
C ILE A 65 4.26 -24.38 15.17
N GLU A 66 3.95 -25.33 16.03
CA GLU A 66 4.95 -25.96 16.87
C GLU A 66 5.67 -27.07 16.10
N LYS A 67 7.00 -27.03 16.06
CA LYS A 67 7.83 -28.09 15.50
C LYS A 67 9.05 -28.29 16.40
N ASN A 68 9.23 -29.50 16.92
CA ASN A 68 10.34 -29.87 17.81
C ASN A 68 10.45 -28.98 19.07
N GLY A 69 9.31 -28.63 19.69
CA GLY A 69 9.27 -27.74 20.86
C GLY A 69 9.61 -26.27 20.57
N LYS A 70 9.73 -25.89 19.29
CA LYS A 70 9.92 -24.52 18.82
C LYS A 70 8.65 -24.04 18.14
N TYR A 71 8.27 -22.78 18.36
CA TYR A 71 7.08 -22.16 17.76
C TYR A 71 7.48 -21.31 16.54
N TYR A 72 6.85 -21.56 15.40
CA TYR A 72 7.10 -20.88 14.14
C TYR A 72 5.89 -20.05 13.77
N LEU A 73 6.07 -18.73 13.61
CA LEU A 73 5.02 -17.86 13.09
C LEU A 73 5.10 -17.82 11.56
N ILE A 74 4.08 -18.37 10.90
CA ILE A 74 3.86 -18.27 9.46
C ILE A 74 2.89 -17.13 9.21
N THR A 75 3.23 -16.23 8.31
CA THR A 75 2.37 -15.09 7.93
C THR A 75 1.98 -15.17 6.46
N ARG A 76 0.73 -14.85 6.10
CA ARG A 76 0.17 -14.99 4.74
C ARG A 76 0.97 -14.29 3.64
N ASN A 77 1.66 -13.20 3.95
CA ASN A 77 2.28 -12.35 2.92
C ASN A 77 3.59 -12.87 2.34
N LYS A 78 4.23 -13.91 2.89
CA LYS A 78 5.43 -14.56 2.32
C LYS A 78 5.65 -15.94 2.97
N ASP A 79 6.07 -16.95 2.19
CA ASP A 79 6.60 -18.24 2.69
C ASP A 79 7.93 -18.06 3.45
N TYR A 80 7.91 -17.33 4.56
CA TYR A 80 9.05 -17.22 5.46
C TYR A 80 8.89 -18.28 6.53
N TYR A 81 9.52 -19.44 6.30
CA TYR A 81 9.93 -20.31 7.40
C TYR A 81 10.98 -19.53 8.19
N ARG A 82 10.59 -18.96 9.33
CA ARG A 82 11.54 -18.33 10.24
C ARG A 82 11.86 -19.29 11.37
N GLU A 83 13.04 -19.91 11.30
CA GLU A 83 13.70 -20.40 12.50
C GLU A 83 13.99 -19.20 13.39
N GLY A 84 13.23 -19.09 14.46
CA GLY A 84 13.29 -17.93 15.33
C GLY A 84 12.57 -18.18 16.63
N PHE A 85 12.71 -19.37 17.20
CA PHE A 85 12.29 -19.64 18.57
C PHE A 85 13.19 -20.75 19.13
N VAL A 86 13.91 -20.41 20.19
CA VAL A 86 15.02 -21.13 20.87
C VAL A 86 16.41 -20.76 20.35
N PRO A 87 17.11 -19.83 21.03
CA PRO A 87 18.57 -19.73 21.01
C PRO A 87 19.21 -20.99 21.60
N ASP A 88 20.42 -21.31 21.13
CA ASP A 88 21.26 -22.44 21.52
C ASP A 88 21.70 -22.37 23.00
N SER A 89 20.84 -22.79 23.94
CA SER A 89 21.26 -23.09 25.32
C SER A 89 20.26 -23.99 26.06
N ILE A 90 20.13 -25.23 25.60
CA ILE A 90 19.91 -26.36 26.52
C ILE A 90 20.99 -27.39 26.19
N SER A 91 22.16 -27.22 26.81
CA SER A 91 23.00 -28.36 27.10
C SER A 91 22.38 -29.11 28.28
N GLY A 92 22.01 -30.37 28.05
CA GLY A 92 22.14 -31.47 29.00
C GLY A 92 21.13 -31.60 30.15
N SER A 93 20.50 -32.78 30.18
CA SER A 93 20.24 -33.63 31.37
C SER A 93 18.83 -33.80 31.97
N ILE A 94 17.83 -32.98 31.64
CA ILE A 94 16.46 -33.19 32.21
C ILE A 94 15.50 -33.91 31.24
N LEU A 95 15.63 -33.68 29.94
CA LEU A 95 14.75 -34.28 28.91
C LEU A 95 15.07 -35.75 28.61
N GLU A 96 16.32 -36.19 28.79
CA GLU A 96 16.72 -37.59 28.55
C GLU A 96 16.14 -38.55 29.59
N LYS A 97 15.92 -38.10 30.82
CA LYS A 97 15.32 -38.93 31.89
C LYS A 97 13.83 -39.16 31.69
N PHE A 98 13.13 -38.21 31.07
CA PHE A 98 11.69 -38.28 30.85
C PHE A 98 11.31 -39.22 29.69
N PHE A 99 12.13 -39.27 28.63
CA PHE A 99 11.89 -40.16 27.49
C PHE A 99 12.27 -41.63 27.76
N LEU A 100 13.25 -41.89 28.62
CA LEU A 100 13.63 -43.25 29.00
C LEU A 100 12.59 -43.94 29.90
N ASP A 101 11.87 -43.19 30.76
CA ASP A 101 10.83 -43.76 31.61
C ASP A 101 9.50 -44.00 30.87
N ALA A 102 9.16 -43.17 29.89
CA ALA A 102 7.96 -43.35 29.06
C ALA A 102 8.06 -44.58 28.13
N ASN A 103 9.25 -44.90 27.62
CA ASN A 103 9.46 -46.10 26.79
C ASN A 103 9.55 -47.41 27.61
N ARG A 104 9.90 -47.35 28.90
CA ARG A 104 9.90 -48.55 29.76
C ARG A 104 8.50 -49.08 30.09
N LYS A 105 7.45 -48.27 29.96
CA LYS A 105 6.07 -48.64 30.31
C LYS A 105 5.18 -48.99 29.11
N ARG A 106 5.74 -49.08 27.90
CA ARG A 106 5.00 -49.40 26.66
C ARG A 106 4.67 -50.89 26.44
N ASN A 107 5.07 -51.77 27.36
CA ASN A 107 4.83 -53.23 27.23
C ASN A 107 3.62 -53.76 28.02
N ASP A 108 2.74 -52.89 28.53
CA ASP A 108 1.52 -53.33 29.22
C ASP A 108 0.29 -53.19 28.32
N SER A 109 -0.33 -54.31 27.98
CA SER A 109 -1.31 -54.45 26.88
C SER A 109 -2.76 -54.13 27.28
N ASN A 110 -3.00 -53.58 28.47
CA ASN A 110 -4.35 -53.29 28.99
C ASN A 110 -4.68 -51.79 29.10
N TRP A 111 -4.13 -50.94 28.23
CA TRP A 111 -4.30 -49.48 28.34
C TRP A 111 -5.49 -48.87 27.59
N LEU A 112 -6.41 -49.69 27.08
CA LEU A 112 -7.66 -49.24 26.47
C LEU A 112 -8.82 -49.59 27.40
N GLU A 113 -9.16 -48.65 28.29
CA GLU A 113 -10.51 -48.39 28.84
C GLU A 113 -10.39 -47.63 30.17
N LYS A 114 -10.44 -46.28 30.12
CA LYS A 114 -11.21 -45.41 31.04
C LYS A 114 -10.94 -43.91 30.78
N PRO A 115 -11.92 -43.02 30.97
CA PRO A 115 -11.78 -41.59 30.69
C PRO A 115 -10.87 -40.93 31.72
N ILE A 116 -10.08 -39.95 31.26
CA ILE A 116 -9.21 -39.10 32.07
C ILE A 116 -10.07 -38.22 32.99
N GLN A 117 -10.45 -38.77 34.15
CA GLN A 117 -10.98 -38.07 35.31
C GLN A 117 -10.34 -38.70 36.54
N MET A 118 -9.07 -38.40 36.81
CA MET A 118 -8.45 -38.53 38.13
C MET A 118 -7.05 -37.91 38.08
N LEU A 119 -6.73 -37.10 39.09
CA LEU A 119 -5.49 -36.36 39.38
C LEU A 119 -5.55 -34.84 39.16
N PHE A 120 -6.31 -34.15 40.02
CA PHE A 120 -5.99 -32.78 40.44
C PHE A 120 -6.12 -32.67 41.95
N ASN A 121 -5.07 -33.05 42.65
CA ASN A 121 -4.84 -32.69 44.05
C ASN A 121 -3.32 -32.49 44.22
N SER A 122 -2.83 -31.26 44.05
CA SER A 122 -1.60 -30.79 44.71
C SER A 122 -1.38 -29.29 44.44
N SER A 123 -1.34 -28.53 45.55
CA SER A 123 -0.62 -27.26 45.79
C SER A 123 -0.58 -26.20 44.69
N SER A 124 -1.31 -25.12 44.92
CA SER A 124 -1.11 -23.82 44.26
C SER A 124 0.27 -23.25 44.60
N GLU A 125 1.23 -23.36 43.69
CA GLU A 125 2.48 -22.60 43.79
C GLU A 125 2.21 -21.12 43.48
N HIS A 126 2.44 -20.27 44.47
CA HIS A 126 2.41 -18.82 44.33
C HIS A 126 3.80 -18.33 43.99
N ILE A 127 3.88 -17.30 43.15
CA ILE A 127 5.12 -16.59 42.96
C ILE A 127 4.83 -15.09 42.93
N SER A 128 5.61 -14.36 43.73
CA SER A 128 5.55 -12.93 43.94
C SER A 128 6.72 -12.23 43.26
N ILE A 129 6.46 -11.13 42.56
CA ILE A 129 7.50 -10.25 42.00
C ILE A 129 7.39 -8.87 42.62
N HIS A 130 8.49 -8.37 43.19
CA HIS A 130 8.62 -7.00 43.67
C HIS A 130 9.31 -6.12 42.62
N LYS A 131 8.68 -5.03 42.18
CA LYS A 131 9.30 -4.04 41.28
C LYS A 131 8.79 -2.62 41.58
N ASN A 132 9.71 -1.68 41.76
CA ASN A 132 9.42 -0.27 42.11
C ASN A 132 8.53 -0.12 43.36
N GLY A 133 8.72 -0.99 44.37
CA GLY A 133 7.91 -0.99 45.59
C GLY A 133 6.49 -1.52 45.43
N LYS A 134 6.19 -2.24 44.34
CA LYS A 134 4.89 -2.86 44.07
C LYS A 134 5.01 -4.36 43.83
N ASP A 135 3.98 -5.08 44.27
CA ASP A 135 3.94 -6.53 44.31
C ASP A 135 2.99 -7.06 43.24
N TYR A 136 3.45 -8.03 42.46
CA TYR A 136 2.68 -8.66 41.39
C TYR A 136 2.58 -10.17 41.68
N TYR A 137 1.38 -10.74 41.57
CA TYR A 137 1.10 -12.14 41.85
C TYR A 137 0.40 -12.80 40.65
N PHE A 138 0.81 -14.01 40.27
CA PHE A 138 0.21 -14.76 39.15
C PHE A 138 -0.25 -16.15 39.59
N TYR A 139 -1.36 -16.63 39.03
CA TYR A 139 -1.98 -17.92 39.37
C TYR A 139 -2.08 -18.78 38.13
N LYS A 140 -1.71 -20.06 38.25
CA LYS A 140 -1.80 -21.07 37.20
C LYS A 140 -3.08 -21.89 37.39
N LYS A 141 -3.96 -21.94 36.38
CA LYS A 141 -5.01 -22.97 36.28
C LYS A 141 -5.05 -23.47 34.84
N GLY A 142 -4.52 -24.67 34.60
CA GLY A 142 -4.35 -25.23 33.26
C GLY A 142 -3.11 -24.70 32.55
N GLU A 143 -2.49 -25.54 31.74
CA GLU A 143 -1.13 -25.37 31.20
C GLU A 143 -0.97 -24.16 30.28
N SER A 144 -0.15 -23.18 30.69
CA SER A 144 0.65 -22.31 29.84
C SER A 144 1.74 -21.61 30.67
N VAL A 145 2.89 -21.38 30.04
CA VAL A 145 4.18 -21.03 30.65
C VAL A 145 4.18 -19.58 31.18
N ILE A 146 4.54 -19.40 32.46
CA ILE A 146 4.88 -18.09 33.04
C ILE A 146 6.40 -17.95 32.98
N THR A 147 6.93 -17.06 32.13
CA THR A 147 8.36 -16.70 32.18
C THR A 147 8.63 -15.56 33.14
N TYR A 148 9.54 -15.81 34.09
CA TYR A 148 10.07 -14.84 35.06
C TYR A 148 11.15 -13.96 34.45
N GLY A 149 11.20 -12.72 34.94
CA GLY A 149 12.43 -11.93 35.05
C GLY A 149 13.03 -11.41 33.76
N ILE A 150 12.53 -10.29 33.22
CA ILE A 150 13.24 -9.41 32.25
C ILE A 150 13.70 -10.07 30.92
N GLU A 151 13.62 -11.38 30.74
CA GLU A 151 13.59 -12.09 29.46
C GLU A 151 12.14 -12.47 29.12
N LYS A 152 11.38 -11.48 28.63
CA LYS A 152 9.96 -11.63 28.26
C LYS A 152 9.79 -12.60 27.07
N ARG A 153 9.35 -13.84 27.31
CA ARG A 153 8.97 -14.82 26.29
C ARG A 153 7.46 -15.08 26.39
N ILE A 154 6.67 -14.41 25.55
CA ILE A 154 5.21 -14.55 25.56
C ILE A 154 4.80 -15.21 24.25
N ASN A 155 4.40 -16.49 24.34
CA ASN A 155 3.64 -17.20 23.31
C ASN A 155 2.28 -16.50 23.10
N PRO A 156 1.59 -16.71 21.96
CA PRO A 156 0.20 -16.28 21.83
C PRO A 156 -0.59 -16.70 23.07
N LEU A 157 -1.39 -15.78 23.61
CA LEU A 157 -2.30 -16.11 24.69
C LEU A 157 -3.37 -17.04 24.13
N ILE A 158 -3.31 -18.31 24.51
CA ILE A 158 -4.36 -19.30 24.22
C ILE A 158 -4.82 -19.83 25.58
N GLY A 159 -6.11 -19.65 25.88
CA GLY A 159 -6.68 -20.01 27.17
C GLY A 159 -6.74 -18.85 28.16
N GLN A 160 -7.04 -19.18 29.43
CA GLN A 160 -7.29 -18.20 30.48
C GLN A 160 -6.02 -17.86 31.26
N THR A 161 -5.79 -16.57 31.46
CA THR A 161 -4.75 -16.03 32.33
C THR A 161 -5.33 -14.98 33.28
N CYS A 162 -4.55 -14.59 34.28
CA CYS A 162 -4.92 -13.59 35.26
C CYS A 162 -3.80 -12.57 35.40
N PHE A 163 -4.14 -11.28 35.27
CA PHE A 163 -3.22 -10.17 35.47
C PHE A 163 -3.57 -9.45 36.77
N LYS A 164 -2.58 -9.28 37.65
CA LYS A 164 -2.75 -8.60 38.94
C LYS A 164 -1.83 -7.40 39.06
N LYS A 165 -2.34 -6.32 39.64
CA LYS A 165 -1.62 -5.08 39.93
C LYS A 165 -2.29 -4.37 41.10
N ASP A 166 -1.51 -3.97 42.10
CA ASP A 166 -1.98 -3.17 43.24
C ASP A 166 -3.23 -3.79 43.94
N GLY A 167 -3.29 -5.11 44.06
CA GLY A 167 -4.40 -5.85 44.68
C GLY A 167 -5.61 -6.10 43.76
N GLU A 168 -5.71 -5.39 42.64
CA GLU A 168 -6.71 -5.65 41.61
C GLU A 168 -6.29 -6.84 40.73
N SER A 169 -7.27 -7.54 40.17
CA SER A 169 -7.09 -8.78 39.42
C SER A 169 -8.09 -8.85 38.27
N ILE A 170 -7.61 -9.06 37.04
CA ILE A 170 -8.45 -9.26 35.86
C ILE A 170 -8.15 -10.60 35.21
N SER A 171 -9.19 -11.32 34.82
CA SER A 171 -9.07 -12.56 34.07
C SER A 171 -9.25 -12.31 32.57
N ILE A 172 -8.34 -12.86 31.76
CA ILE A 172 -8.30 -12.66 30.31
C ILE A 172 -8.25 -14.02 29.64
N TYR A 173 -9.14 -14.26 28.69
CA TYR A 173 -9.09 -15.45 27.85
C TYR A 173 -8.65 -15.08 26.43
N GLY A 174 -7.52 -15.61 25.98
CA GLY A 174 -7.07 -15.47 24.59
C GLY A 174 -7.65 -16.57 23.71
N CYS A 175 -8.34 -16.17 22.65
CA CYS A 175 -9.00 -17.07 21.71
C CYS A 175 -8.05 -17.47 20.58
N GLU A 176 -8.02 -18.75 20.25
CA GLU A 176 -7.31 -19.25 19.06
C GLU A 176 -8.22 -19.15 17.84
N CYS A 177 -7.75 -18.47 16.79
CA CYS A 177 -8.49 -18.21 15.56
C CYS A 177 -7.97 -19.04 14.40
N SER A 178 -8.83 -19.34 13.44
CA SER A 178 -8.42 -20.01 12.20
C SER A 178 -7.52 -19.14 11.33
N SER A 179 -6.46 -19.72 10.78
CA SER A 179 -5.63 -19.07 9.76
C SER A 179 -6.33 -19.04 8.40
N GLY A 180 -6.03 -18.03 7.58
CA GLY A 180 -6.54 -17.86 6.23
C GLY A 180 -7.81 -17.01 6.17
N LEU A 181 -8.71 -17.35 5.26
CA LEU A 181 -10.04 -16.72 5.16
C LEU A 181 -11.07 -17.35 6.11
N GLY A 182 -10.66 -18.35 6.91
CA GLY A 182 -11.50 -18.95 7.93
C GLY A 182 -11.91 -17.89 8.95
N SER A 183 -13.20 -17.85 9.25
CA SER A 183 -13.83 -16.86 10.12
C SER A 183 -14.26 -17.42 11.46
N ASP A 184 -13.59 -18.47 11.95
CA ASP A 184 -13.99 -19.13 13.20
C ASP A 184 -12.92 -19.17 14.28
N VAL A 185 -13.40 -19.20 15.52
CA VAL A 185 -12.60 -19.37 16.73
C VAL A 185 -12.63 -20.85 17.09
N TYR A 186 -11.46 -21.50 17.16
CA TYR A 186 -11.37 -22.93 17.49
C TYR A 186 -11.47 -23.19 18.98
N ASN A 187 -10.86 -22.31 19.78
CA ASN A 187 -10.83 -22.44 21.23
C ASN A 187 -11.54 -21.26 21.88
N ALA A 188 -12.87 -21.26 21.78
CA ALA A 188 -13.68 -20.26 22.45
C ALA A 188 -13.72 -20.55 23.97
N PRO A 189 -13.84 -19.52 24.81
CA PRO A 189 -13.93 -19.70 26.25
C PRO A 189 -15.10 -20.60 26.65
N ASN A 190 -14.85 -21.55 27.54
CA ASN A 190 -15.87 -22.44 28.11
C ASN A 190 -16.25 -22.09 29.56
N ALA A 191 -15.71 -20.96 30.05
CA ALA A 191 -15.94 -20.43 31.37
C ALA A 191 -15.89 -18.90 31.34
N TYR A 192 -16.33 -18.27 32.43
CA TYR A 192 -16.23 -16.83 32.61
C TYR A 192 -14.76 -16.36 32.65
N ALA A 193 -14.47 -15.28 31.93
CA ALA A 193 -13.34 -14.41 32.16
C ALA A 193 -13.82 -12.97 32.01
N ASP A 194 -13.14 -12.00 32.62
CA ASP A 194 -13.55 -10.60 32.52
C ASP A 194 -13.42 -10.08 31.09
N ILE A 195 -12.37 -10.49 30.38
CA ILE A 195 -12.08 -10.08 29.00
C ILE A 195 -11.89 -11.32 28.11
N TYR A 196 -12.59 -11.38 26.98
CA TYR A 196 -12.19 -12.25 25.87
C TYR A 196 -11.40 -11.43 24.85
N LEU A 197 -10.14 -11.82 24.63
CA LEU A 197 -9.29 -11.27 23.59
C LEU A 197 -9.33 -12.23 22.40
N THR A 198 -9.76 -11.74 21.25
CA THR A 198 -9.93 -12.54 20.02
C THR A 198 -9.50 -11.69 18.83
N HIS A 199 -9.06 -12.32 17.74
CA HIS A 199 -8.94 -11.57 16.49
C HIS A 199 -10.30 -11.48 15.79
N ILE A 200 -11.05 -12.57 15.74
CA ILE A 200 -12.30 -12.70 15.00
C ILE A 200 -13.47 -12.15 15.83
N PRO A 201 -14.34 -11.28 15.28
CA PRO A 201 -15.54 -10.77 15.95
C PRO A 201 -16.62 -11.86 16.12
N PRO A 202 -17.59 -11.70 17.02
CA PRO A 202 -18.72 -12.62 17.11
C PRO A 202 -19.67 -12.48 15.91
N LEU A 203 -20.25 -13.60 15.47
CA LEU A 203 -21.17 -13.63 14.34
C LEU A 203 -22.36 -12.66 14.54
N GLY A 204 -22.66 -11.86 13.53
CA GLY A 204 -23.72 -10.86 13.52
C GLY A 204 -23.42 -9.56 14.26
N LYS A 205 -22.20 -9.37 14.79
CA LYS A 205 -21.82 -8.17 15.57
C LYS A 205 -20.44 -7.66 15.16
N LEU A 206 -20.43 -6.50 14.51
CA LEU A 206 -19.20 -5.85 14.00
C LEU A 206 -18.39 -6.77 13.08
N ASP A 207 -19.08 -7.64 12.34
CA ASP A 207 -18.49 -8.77 11.63
C ASP A 207 -18.81 -8.78 10.14
N LEU A 208 -19.36 -7.70 9.58
CA LEU A 208 -19.50 -7.60 8.13
C LEU A 208 -18.17 -7.20 7.51
N SER A 209 -17.73 -7.91 6.47
CA SER A 209 -16.63 -7.48 5.60
C SER A 209 -17.20 -6.96 4.28
N ALA A 210 -16.55 -6.00 3.63
CA ALA A 210 -16.86 -5.60 2.25
C ALA A 210 -15.78 -6.03 1.25
N ARG A 211 -14.61 -6.46 1.74
CA ARG A 211 -13.41 -6.70 0.93
C ARG A 211 -13.57 -7.89 -0.02
N PHE A 212 -14.34 -8.88 0.39
CA PHE A 212 -14.68 -10.06 -0.40
C PHE A 212 -16.20 -10.14 -0.55
N GLY A 213 -16.82 -8.96 -0.74
CA GLY A 213 -18.26 -8.69 -0.71
C GLY A 213 -18.88 -8.68 0.67
N VAL A 214 -20.10 -8.14 0.75
CA VAL A 214 -20.83 -7.97 2.01
C VAL A 214 -21.26 -9.32 2.54
N GLY A 215 -20.62 -9.77 3.60
CA GLY A 215 -20.91 -11.04 4.27
C GLY A 215 -20.38 -11.04 5.69
N HIS A 216 -20.96 -11.91 6.52
CA HIS A 216 -20.53 -12.13 7.90
C HIS A 216 -19.22 -12.92 7.93
N ILE A 217 -18.24 -12.41 8.67
CA ILE A 217 -16.91 -13.00 8.92
C ILE A 217 -16.68 -13.23 10.42
N GLY A 218 -17.76 -13.29 11.21
CA GLY A 218 -17.70 -13.51 12.65
C GLY A 218 -17.86 -14.98 13.04
N SER A 219 -17.35 -15.32 14.23
CA SER A 219 -17.41 -16.68 14.77
C SER A 219 -18.75 -16.96 15.47
N LYS A 220 -19.38 -18.07 15.09
CA LYS A 220 -20.61 -18.55 15.73
C LYS A 220 -20.33 -19.11 17.13
N ILE A 221 -19.26 -19.87 17.28
CA ILE A 221 -18.88 -20.48 18.57
C ILE A 221 -18.57 -19.39 19.60
N LEU A 222 -17.88 -18.32 19.18
CA LEU A 222 -17.64 -17.15 20.03
C LEU A 222 -18.96 -16.48 20.46
N LEU A 223 -19.90 -16.27 19.53
CA LEU A 223 -21.22 -15.71 19.84
C LEU A 223 -21.96 -16.54 20.90
N GLU A 224 -21.94 -17.87 20.78
CA GLU A 224 -22.57 -18.78 21.74
C GLU A 224 -21.89 -18.73 23.11
N SER A 225 -20.55 -18.69 23.14
CA SER A 225 -19.77 -18.52 24.37
C SER A 225 -20.10 -17.20 25.09
N ILE A 226 -20.16 -16.08 24.35
CA ILE A 226 -20.51 -14.77 24.91
C ILE A 226 -21.91 -14.79 25.53
N LYS A 227 -22.90 -15.34 24.81
CA LYS A 227 -24.27 -15.45 25.32
C LYS A 227 -24.35 -16.28 26.60
N LYS A 228 -23.53 -17.34 26.70
CA LYS A 228 -23.54 -18.26 27.84
C LYS A 228 -22.81 -17.70 29.06
N HIS A 229 -21.66 -17.05 28.85
CA HIS A 229 -20.74 -16.69 29.93
C HIS A 229 -20.72 -15.21 30.25
N GLN A 230 -21.24 -14.35 29.37
CA GLN A 230 -21.39 -12.90 29.57
C GLN A 230 -20.13 -12.24 30.18
N PRO A 231 -18.96 -12.33 29.52
CA PRO A 231 -17.77 -11.59 29.97
C PRO A 231 -18.06 -10.09 29.94
N LYS A 232 -17.28 -9.29 30.66
CA LYS A 232 -17.49 -7.83 30.67
C LYS A 232 -17.14 -7.20 29.33
N LEU A 233 -16.02 -7.62 28.73
CA LEU A 233 -15.52 -7.08 27.48
C LEU A 233 -15.11 -8.16 26.48
N ILE A 234 -15.38 -7.92 25.20
CA ILE A 234 -14.76 -8.58 24.06
C ILE A 234 -13.89 -7.55 23.35
N ILE A 235 -12.63 -7.88 23.11
CA ILE A 235 -11.72 -7.08 22.31
C ILE A 235 -11.41 -7.87 21.05
N CYS A 236 -11.86 -7.36 19.89
CA CYS A 236 -11.71 -8.01 18.60
C CYS A 236 -11.05 -7.12 17.53
N GLY A 237 -10.59 -7.76 16.45
CA GLY A 237 -10.06 -7.12 15.25
C GLY A 237 -10.77 -7.64 14.00
N HIS A 238 -10.00 -7.98 12.96
CA HIS A 238 -10.37 -8.66 11.71
C HIS A 238 -11.29 -7.86 10.78
N SER A 239 -12.41 -7.33 11.29
CA SER A 239 -13.35 -6.57 10.47
C SER A 239 -13.03 -5.08 10.48
N HIS A 240 -12.09 -4.68 9.62
CA HIS A 240 -11.63 -3.29 9.45
C HIS A 240 -12.77 -2.30 9.20
N MET A 241 -13.88 -2.73 8.57
CA MET A 241 -15.03 -1.87 8.31
C MET A 241 -15.69 -1.36 9.59
N TRP A 242 -15.59 -2.13 10.68
CA TRP A 242 -16.14 -1.78 11.99
C TRP A 242 -15.07 -1.34 13.00
N GLY A 243 -13.83 -1.15 12.54
CA GLY A 243 -12.75 -0.68 13.39
C GLY A 243 -13.04 0.68 14.01
N GLY A 244 -12.95 0.77 15.33
CA GLY A 244 -13.29 1.97 16.10
C GLY A 244 -14.74 1.98 16.61
N LEU A 245 -15.54 0.95 16.32
CA LEU A 245 -16.94 0.86 16.73
C LEU A 245 -17.15 -0.10 17.91
N VAL A 246 -18.28 0.09 18.58
CA VAL A 246 -18.66 -0.63 19.80
C VAL A 246 -20.10 -1.10 19.70
N THR A 247 -20.39 -2.28 20.23
CA THR A 247 -21.75 -2.81 20.37
C THR A 247 -21.87 -3.69 21.61
N THR A 248 -23.02 -4.32 21.84
CA THR A 248 -23.26 -5.23 22.97
C THR A 248 -23.96 -6.53 22.55
N ILE A 249 -23.78 -7.57 23.37
CA ILE A 249 -24.56 -8.82 23.39
C ILE A 249 -24.94 -9.09 24.84
N GLY A 250 -26.19 -8.81 25.21
CA GLY A 250 -26.57 -8.79 26.62
C GLY A 250 -25.80 -7.69 27.35
N ASP A 251 -25.17 -8.03 28.46
CA ASP A 251 -24.37 -7.10 29.29
C ASP A 251 -22.91 -7.01 28.83
N THR A 252 -22.49 -7.88 27.90
CA THR A 252 -21.14 -7.87 27.34
C THR A 252 -20.97 -6.75 26.32
N VAL A 253 -19.94 -5.91 26.52
CA VAL A 253 -19.51 -4.89 25.55
C VAL A 253 -18.49 -5.48 24.57
N ILE A 254 -18.62 -5.14 23.29
CA ILE A 254 -17.75 -5.59 22.20
C ILE A 254 -17.05 -4.40 21.59
N LEU A 255 -15.72 -4.39 21.67
CA LEU A 255 -14.84 -3.36 21.14
C LEU A 255 -14.10 -3.91 19.91
N ASN A 256 -14.43 -3.42 18.71
CA ASN A 256 -13.64 -3.73 17.52
C ASN A 256 -12.52 -2.69 17.38
N VAL A 257 -11.30 -3.09 17.72
CA VAL A 257 -10.09 -2.26 17.73
C VAL A 257 -9.26 -2.41 16.44
N SER A 258 -9.83 -2.96 15.38
CA SER A 258 -9.14 -3.09 14.08
C SER A 258 -8.78 -1.72 13.50
N SER A 259 -7.58 -1.62 12.96
CA SER A 259 -7.08 -0.41 12.30
C SER A 259 -7.24 -0.50 10.77
N GLN A 260 -7.50 0.61 10.09
CA GLN A 260 -7.76 0.61 8.64
C GLN A 260 -6.50 0.27 7.84
N ASP A 261 -6.53 -0.80 7.05
CA ASP A 261 -5.41 -1.20 6.18
C ASP A 261 -5.49 -0.60 4.76
N ASN A 262 -6.61 0.06 4.45
CA ASN A 262 -6.78 0.71 3.16
C ASN A 262 -5.94 1.98 3.06
N ARG A 263 -5.06 2.01 2.05
CA ARG A 263 -4.14 3.12 1.76
C ARG A 263 -4.86 4.45 1.55
N ASN A 264 -6.12 4.44 1.11
CA ASN A 264 -6.94 5.64 0.91
C ASN A 264 -7.37 6.29 2.24
N TYR A 265 -7.54 5.49 3.30
CA TYR A 265 -7.88 5.94 4.65
C TYR A 265 -6.63 6.33 5.48
N ARG A 266 -5.50 6.56 4.79
CA ARG A 266 -4.26 7.13 5.34
C ARG A 266 -3.62 6.34 6.48
N GLY A 267 -3.92 5.05 6.61
CA GLY A 267 -3.45 4.25 7.74
C GLY A 267 -3.97 4.83 9.06
N GLN A 268 -5.27 5.00 9.16
CA GLN A 268 -5.93 5.31 10.42
C GLN A 268 -5.70 4.14 11.39
N GLY A 269 -5.18 4.44 12.57
CA GLY A 269 -4.99 3.50 13.67
C GLY A 269 -6.11 3.64 14.68
N ASN A 270 -6.74 2.54 15.09
CA ASN A 270 -7.74 2.56 16.15
C ASN A 270 -7.21 1.82 17.37
N TYR A 271 -7.55 2.30 18.56
CA TYR A 271 -7.23 1.65 19.82
C TYR A 271 -8.29 1.99 20.87
N ALA A 272 -8.38 1.20 21.92
CA ALA A 272 -9.23 1.44 23.08
C ALA A 272 -8.38 1.66 24.33
N ILE A 273 -8.81 2.60 25.16
CA ILE A 273 -8.34 2.74 26.54
C ILE A 273 -9.46 2.25 27.45
N ILE A 274 -9.14 1.29 28.31
CA ILE A 274 -10.11 0.68 29.22
C ILE A 274 -9.66 0.93 30.65
N ASP A 275 -10.57 1.43 31.48
CA ASP A 275 -10.40 1.54 32.91
C ASP A 275 -11.18 0.40 33.57
N THR A 276 -10.48 -0.41 34.36
CA THR A 276 -11.04 -1.64 34.97
C THR A 276 -11.66 -1.40 36.34
N ASP A 277 -11.47 -0.21 36.93
CA ASP A 277 -12.07 0.17 38.21
C ASP A 277 -13.60 0.31 38.05
N ASN A 278 -14.02 0.84 36.90
CA ASN A 278 -15.43 1.08 36.56
C ASN A 278 -15.85 0.45 35.22
N TRP A 279 -14.97 -0.33 34.58
CA TRP A 279 -15.19 -0.95 33.27
C TRP A 279 -15.57 0.05 32.16
N THR A 280 -15.12 1.29 32.27
CA THR A 280 -15.31 2.29 31.22
C THR A 280 -14.28 2.12 30.11
N TYR A 281 -14.65 2.56 28.91
CA TYR A 281 -13.78 2.49 27.75
C TYR A 281 -13.87 3.76 26.91
N GLN A 282 -12.78 4.08 26.21
CA GLN A 282 -12.71 5.15 25.23
C GLN A 282 -12.08 4.63 23.94
N MET A 283 -12.86 4.63 22.86
CA MET A 283 -12.33 4.39 21.51
C MET A 283 -11.61 5.64 21.03
N LYS A 284 -10.36 5.46 20.61
CA LYS A 284 -9.52 6.53 20.07
C LYS A 284 -9.01 6.16 18.69
N THR A 285 -8.84 7.19 17.88
CA THR A 285 -8.39 7.06 16.50
C THR A 285 -7.19 7.96 16.28
N ILE A 286 -6.09 7.38 15.80
CA ILE A 286 -4.94 8.11 15.31
C ILE A 286 -5.02 8.24 13.81
N ARG A 287 -5.08 9.48 13.33
CA ARG A 287 -4.94 9.79 11.91
C ARG A 287 -3.49 10.18 11.67
N ASN A 288 -2.80 9.47 10.78
CA ASN A 288 -1.53 9.99 10.26
C ASN A 288 -1.80 11.37 9.66
N ALA A 289 -1.24 12.42 10.26
CA ALA A 289 -1.14 13.70 9.57
C ALA A 289 -0.47 13.40 8.22
N PRO A 290 -1.06 13.82 7.08
CA PRO A 290 -0.51 13.48 5.79
C PRO A 290 0.92 13.99 5.73
N SER A 291 1.91 13.09 5.74
CA SER A 291 3.27 13.49 5.42
C SER A 291 3.25 13.90 3.94
N VAL A 292 3.17 15.21 3.71
CA VAL A 292 3.23 15.85 2.38
C VAL A 292 4.45 15.34 1.58
N VAL A 293 5.47 14.85 2.28
CA VAL A 293 6.69 14.23 1.75
C VAL A 293 6.43 12.84 1.13
N MET A 294 5.65 11.94 1.75
CA MET A 294 5.39 10.60 1.19
C MET A 294 4.53 10.65 -0.07
N ARG A 295 3.65 11.65 -0.18
CA ARG A 295 2.80 11.89 -1.36
C ARG A 295 3.63 12.26 -2.60
N LYS A 296 4.80 12.89 -2.42
CA LYS A 296 5.74 13.23 -3.50
C LYS A 296 6.63 12.06 -3.93
N ILE A 297 6.98 11.17 -3.00
CA ILE A 297 7.92 10.08 -3.28
C ILE A 297 7.24 8.90 -3.98
N ARG A 298 6.01 8.53 -3.59
CA ARG A 298 5.32 7.34 -4.15
C ARG A 298 4.51 7.59 -5.43
N GLY A 299 4.11 8.84 -5.70
CA GLY A 299 3.37 9.18 -6.93
C GLY A 299 4.24 9.30 -8.19
N CYS A 300 5.57 9.39 -8.02
CA CYS A 300 6.50 9.47 -9.13
C CYS A 300 7.00 8.05 -9.47
N LYS A 301 6.33 7.36 -10.40
CA LYS A 301 6.88 6.14 -11.06
C LYS A 301 8.31 6.38 -11.58
N THR A 302 8.62 7.63 -11.90
CA THR A 302 9.95 8.13 -12.30
C THR A 302 10.99 8.08 -11.18
N ILE A 303 10.61 8.28 -9.92
CA ILE A 303 11.52 8.25 -8.76
C ILE A 303 11.85 6.81 -8.41
N ASP A 304 10.89 5.89 -8.34
CA ASP A 304 11.17 4.47 -8.11
C ASP A 304 12.04 3.87 -9.23
N LYS A 305 11.79 4.25 -10.49
CA LYS A 305 12.63 3.85 -11.63
C LYS A 305 14.02 4.46 -11.55
N LYS A 306 14.17 5.69 -11.03
CA LYS A 306 15.46 6.34 -10.76
C LYS A 306 16.19 5.73 -9.56
N LEU A 307 15.48 5.35 -8.50
CA LEU A 307 16.02 4.71 -7.31
C LEU A 307 16.48 3.28 -7.62
N LYS A 308 15.71 2.50 -8.39
CA LYS A 308 16.14 1.19 -8.91
C LYS A 308 17.36 1.31 -9.83
N LYS A 309 17.42 2.34 -10.69
CA LYS A 309 18.62 2.64 -11.50
C LYS A 309 19.81 3.07 -10.63
N LEU A 310 19.58 3.85 -9.59
CA LEU A 310 20.61 4.30 -8.66
C LEU A 310 21.14 3.12 -7.84
N HIS A 311 20.26 2.23 -7.36
CA HIS A 311 20.65 1.04 -6.62
C HIS A 311 21.50 0.09 -7.48
N LYS A 312 21.06 -0.22 -8.70
CA LYS A 312 21.88 -1.00 -9.66
C LYS A 312 23.21 -0.32 -10.00
N LEU A 313 23.23 1.01 -10.07
CA LEU A 313 24.46 1.77 -10.30
C LEU A 313 25.40 1.69 -9.09
N LEU A 314 24.86 1.77 -7.86
CA LEU A 314 25.63 1.65 -6.62
C LEU A 314 26.19 0.24 -6.45
N GLU A 315 25.39 -0.81 -6.67
CA GLU A 315 25.86 -2.21 -6.68
C GLU A 315 27.00 -2.42 -7.69
N HIS A 316 26.86 -1.84 -8.90
CA HIS A 316 27.88 -1.93 -9.94
C HIS A 316 29.15 -1.15 -9.60
N ILE A 317 29.03 0.00 -8.93
CA ILE A 317 30.18 0.80 -8.46
C ILE A 317 30.89 0.08 -7.31
N GLU A 318 30.15 -0.49 -6.37
CA GLU A 318 30.67 -1.24 -5.23
C GLU A 318 31.41 -2.51 -5.69
N SER A 319 30.86 -3.22 -6.68
CA SER A 319 31.49 -4.38 -7.33
C SER A 319 32.77 -4.04 -8.13
N ASN A 320 33.01 -2.76 -8.43
CA ASN A 320 34.17 -2.29 -9.20
C ASN A 320 35.02 -1.28 -8.42
N TRP A 321 34.77 -1.12 -7.12
CA TRP A 321 35.48 -0.18 -6.27
C TRP A 321 36.92 -0.66 -6.08
N GLY A 322 37.89 0.22 -6.37
CA GLY A 322 39.32 -0.12 -6.43
C GLY A 322 39.89 -0.28 -7.85
N LYS A 323 39.05 -0.32 -8.89
CA LYS A 323 39.49 -0.24 -10.31
C LYS A 323 39.39 1.20 -10.81
N LYS A 324 40.27 1.60 -11.73
CA LYS A 324 40.32 2.95 -12.33
C LYS A 324 38.97 3.41 -12.93
N ASP A 325 38.12 2.46 -13.30
CA ASP A 325 36.79 2.69 -13.85
C ASP A 325 35.72 3.00 -12.79
N GLY A 326 35.80 2.44 -11.58
CA GLY A 326 34.79 2.64 -10.53
C GLY A 326 34.66 4.11 -10.08
N TYR A 327 35.80 4.79 -9.94
CA TYR A 327 35.85 6.21 -9.56
C TYR A 327 35.32 7.14 -10.68
N ASN A 328 35.70 6.86 -11.93
CA ASN A 328 35.24 7.65 -13.08
C ASN A 328 33.75 7.43 -13.38
N LEU A 329 33.23 6.22 -13.13
CA LEU A 329 31.82 5.90 -13.28
C LEU A 329 30.95 6.62 -12.23
N PHE A 330 31.40 6.64 -10.97
CA PHE A 330 30.76 7.41 -9.89
C PHE A 330 30.75 8.91 -10.23
N ARG A 331 31.90 9.46 -10.62
CA ARG A 331 32.06 10.87 -10.97
C ARG A 331 31.16 11.28 -12.14
N ASN A 332 31.09 10.51 -13.23
CA ASN A 332 30.33 10.91 -14.41
C ASN A 332 28.81 10.73 -14.28
N ARG A 333 28.35 9.74 -13.49
CA ARG A 333 26.91 9.46 -13.36
C ARG A 333 26.25 10.10 -12.14
N TYR A 334 26.96 10.37 -11.05
CA TYR A 334 26.39 11.04 -9.86
C TYR A 334 25.84 12.44 -10.19
N TYR A 335 26.54 13.21 -11.04
CA TYR A 335 26.08 14.53 -11.49
C TYR A 335 24.77 14.48 -12.31
N ALA A 336 24.42 13.33 -12.90
CA ALA A 336 23.20 13.18 -13.69
C ALA A 336 21.93 13.04 -12.81
N PHE A 337 22.06 12.66 -11.53
CA PHE A 337 20.90 12.34 -10.69
C PHE A 337 20.31 13.53 -9.92
N ARG A 338 21.02 14.65 -9.76
CA ARG A 338 20.54 15.92 -9.14
C ARG A 338 19.69 15.72 -7.86
N ILE A 339 20.11 14.86 -6.93
CA ILE A 339 19.37 14.60 -5.69
C ILE A 339 19.75 15.65 -4.64
N PRO A 340 18.81 16.40 -4.06
CA PRO A 340 19.09 17.34 -2.98
C PRO A 340 19.63 16.65 -1.72
N ILE A 341 20.61 17.28 -1.03
CA ILE A 341 21.24 16.77 0.21
C ILE A 341 20.22 16.41 1.31
N LYS A 342 19.12 17.16 1.43
CA LYS A 342 18.05 16.85 2.39
C LYS A 342 17.36 15.50 2.12
N GLU A 343 17.35 15.04 0.87
CA GLU A 343 16.80 13.73 0.50
C GLU A 343 17.80 12.60 0.78
N LEU A 344 19.12 12.86 0.68
CA LEU A 344 20.17 11.92 1.10
C LEU A 344 20.18 11.70 2.62
N GLN A 345 19.89 12.74 3.41
CA GLN A 345 19.76 12.63 4.88
C GLN A 345 18.56 11.77 5.32
N VAL A 346 17.49 11.72 4.53
CA VAL A 346 16.32 10.84 4.79
C VAL A 346 16.67 9.38 4.48
N ILE A 347 17.57 9.13 3.52
CA ILE A 347 18.07 7.78 3.19
C ILE A 347 19.03 7.26 4.27
N LYS A 348 19.88 8.13 4.85
CA LYS A 348 20.76 7.82 6.00
C LYS A 348 20.01 7.19 7.17
N ASN A 349 18.80 7.66 7.45
CA ASN A 349 17.99 7.16 8.58
C ASN A 349 17.31 5.82 8.30
N ARG A 350 17.46 5.24 7.10
CA ARG A 350 16.82 3.98 6.70
C ARG A 350 17.79 2.83 6.41
N ILE A 351 19.08 3.12 6.18
CA ILE A 351 20.10 2.09 5.90
C ILE A 351 21.40 2.51 6.62
N PRO A 352 21.55 2.19 7.92
CA PRO A 352 22.67 2.68 8.73
C PRO A 352 24.02 2.02 8.40
N GLU A 353 24.03 0.87 7.71
CA GLU A 353 25.15 -0.08 7.76
C GLU A 353 26.10 -0.06 6.56
N SER A 354 25.85 0.74 5.51
CA SER A 354 26.77 0.78 4.35
C SER A 354 27.93 1.77 4.56
N ARG A 355 29.13 1.24 4.82
CA ARG A 355 30.41 1.98 4.91
C ARG A 355 30.64 2.98 3.76
N PHE A 356 30.20 2.62 2.55
CA PHE A 356 30.26 3.46 1.35
C PHE A 356 29.49 4.79 1.48
N TYR A 357 28.35 4.82 2.17
CA TYR A 357 27.54 6.04 2.34
C TYR A 357 28.21 7.07 3.26
N ILE A 358 28.97 6.59 4.26
CA ILE A 358 29.71 7.43 5.20
C ILE A 358 30.88 8.10 4.48
N GLU A 359 31.61 7.37 3.63
CA GLU A 359 32.72 7.92 2.85
C GLU A 359 32.27 8.96 1.81
N VAL A 360 31.11 8.75 1.16
CA VAL A 360 30.52 9.75 0.25
C VAL A 360 30.11 11.03 0.99
N LEU A 361 29.58 10.92 2.21
CA LEU A 361 29.21 12.08 3.02
C LEU A 361 30.45 12.88 3.48
N LEU A 362 31.49 12.20 3.95
CA LEU A 362 32.76 12.83 4.35
C LEU A 362 33.44 13.56 3.17
N ALA A 363 33.38 12.98 1.97
CA ALA A 363 33.90 13.62 0.76
C ALA A 363 33.11 14.88 0.37
N VAL A 364 31.79 14.90 0.57
CA VAL A 364 30.93 16.07 0.31
C VAL A 364 31.18 17.19 1.33
N GLU A 365 31.35 16.85 2.61
CA GLU A 365 31.64 17.82 3.67
C GLU A 365 33.04 18.46 3.51
N SER A 366 34.05 17.67 3.15
CA SER A 366 35.39 18.16 2.80
C SER A 366 35.36 19.13 1.60
N TRP A 367 34.50 18.86 0.61
CA TRP A 367 34.35 19.71 -0.56
C TRP A 367 33.69 21.07 -0.25
N GLU A 368 32.70 21.11 0.65
CA GLU A 368 32.08 22.37 1.09
C GLU A 368 33.04 23.25 1.89
N SER A 369 33.89 22.65 2.73
CA SER A 369 34.93 23.38 3.47
C SER A 369 35.92 24.07 2.52
N CYS A 370 36.37 23.36 1.48
CA CYS A 370 37.26 23.92 0.45
C CYS A 370 36.58 25.05 -0.35
N ILE A 371 35.29 24.91 -0.70
CA ILE A 371 34.51 25.95 -1.40
C ILE A 371 34.37 27.22 -0.55
N LYS A 372 34.18 27.08 0.77
CA LYS A 372 34.04 28.21 1.68
C LYS A 372 35.34 29.01 1.78
N GLU A 373 36.46 28.33 1.96
CA GLU A 373 37.80 28.94 2.02
C GLU A 373 38.12 29.70 0.73
N HIS A 374 37.86 29.10 -0.43
CA HIS A 374 38.10 29.74 -1.73
C HIS A 374 37.20 30.96 -1.98
N ARG A 375 35.96 30.96 -1.47
CA ARG A 375 35.07 32.13 -1.54
C ARG A 375 35.60 33.30 -0.73
N GLU A 376 36.23 33.03 0.41
CA GLU A 376 36.80 34.05 1.28
C GLU A 376 38.09 34.64 0.65
N SER A 377 38.96 33.81 0.08
CA SER A 377 40.13 34.26 -0.68
C SER A 377 39.76 35.12 -1.90
N LEU A 378 38.76 34.70 -2.69
CA LEU A 378 38.32 35.47 -3.86
C LEU A 378 37.70 36.82 -3.43
N ARG A 379 36.98 36.86 -2.32
CA ARG A 379 36.42 38.12 -1.78
C ARG A 379 37.50 39.06 -1.29
N SER A 380 38.54 38.57 -0.61
CA SER A 380 39.69 39.40 -0.19
C SER A 380 40.40 39.99 -1.41
N TYR A 381 40.67 39.15 -2.41
CA TYR A 381 41.36 39.56 -3.63
C TYR A 381 40.56 40.62 -4.43
N ILE A 382 39.24 40.44 -4.57
CA ILE A 382 38.37 41.45 -5.22
C ILE A 382 38.38 42.77 -4.45
N LYS A 383 38.45 42.72 -3.11
CA LYS A 383 38.47 43.91 -2.25
C LYS A 383 39.78 44.70 -2.38
N GLU A 384 40.91 44.01 -2.49
CA GLU A 384 42.24 44.60 -2.68
C GLU A 384 42.41 45.31 -4.02
N HIS A 385 41.69 44.88 -5.06
CA HIS A 385 41.84 45.39 -6.43
C HIS A 385 40.68 46.31 -6.87
N GLN A 386 39.87 46.83 -5.94
CA GLN A 386 38.78 47.78 -6.25
C GLN A 386 39.28 49.11 -6.86
N ALA A 387 40.54 49.49 -6.61
CA ALA A 387 41.15 50.69 -7.21
C ALA A 387 41.28 50.57 -8.74
N ASP A 388 41.72 49.41 -9.24
CA ASP A 388 41.84 49.09 -10.67
C ASP A 388 40.51 49.20 -11.43
N PHE A 389 39.39 48.89 -10.77
CA PHE A 389 38.07 48.99 -11.37
C PHE A 389 37.66 50.44 -11.64
N LYS A 390 38.00 51.36 -10.72
CA LYS A 390 37.73 52.79 -10.89
C LYS A 390 38.57 53.37 -12.03
N GLU A 391 39.83 52.96 -12.12
CA GLU A 391 40.74 53.38 -13.19
C GLU A 391 40.29 52.88 -14.57
N TYR A 392 39.79 51.63 -14.66
CA TYR A 392 39.20 51.10 -15.90
C TYR A 392 37.95 51.85 -16.35
N LYS A 393 37.12 52.31 -15.41
CA LYS A 393 35.92 53.08 -15.74
C LYS A 393 36.28 54.46 -16.30
N GLU A 394 37.28 55.13 -15.72
CA GLU A 394 37.78 56.42 -16.22
C GLU A 394 38.53 56.27 -17.56
N TYR A 395 39.25 55.17 -17.77
CA TYR A 395 39.80 54.82 -19.09
C TYR A 395 38.69 54.67 -20.14
N LEU A 396 37.62 53.91 -19.85
CA LEU A 396 36.53 53.74 -20.80
C LEU A 396 35.79 55.06 -21.09
N LYS A 397 35.64 55.95 -20.11
CA LYS A 397 35.06 57.30 -20.31
C LYS A 397 35.87 58.18 -21.25
N SER A 398 37.20 58.14 -21.10
CA SER A 398 38.11 58.94 -21.92
C SER A 398 38.35 58.35 -23.31
N HIS A 399 38.06 57.06 -23.50
CA HIS A 399 38.28 56.37 -24.77
C HIS A 399 37.21 56.78 -25.82
N PRO A 400 37.59 57.26 -27.02
CA PRO A 400 36.65 57.83 -28.00
C PRO A 400 35.49 56.91 -28.38
N ALA A 401 35.73 55.60 -28.47
CA ALA A 401 34.73 54.59 -28.83
C ALA A 401 33.59 54.42 -27.81
N TYR A 402 33.79 54.82 -26.56
CA TYR A 402 32.80 54.64 -25.49
C TYR A 402 32.35 55.95 -24.86
N LYS A 403 32.86 57.10 -25.35
CA LYS A 403 32.55 58.44 -24.82
C LYS A 403 31.06 58.79 -24.86
N SER A 404 30.29 58.20 -25.78
CA SER A 404 28.84 58.37 -25.90
C SER A 404 28.01 57.39 -25.07
N TRP A 405 28.64 56.46 -24.34
CA TRP A 405 27.92 55.47 -23.56
C TRP A 405 27.44 56.04 -22.24
N SER A 406 26.24 55.62 -21.82
CA SER A 406 25.73 55.99 -20.50
C SER A 406 26.59 55.40 -19.39
N GLU A 407 26.55 56.03 -18.22
CA GLU A 407 27.37 55.63 -17.07
C GLU A 407 27.11 54.18 -16.65
N GLU A 408 25.87 53.69 -16.79
CA GLU A 408 25.50 52.31 -16.52
C GLU A 408 26.12 51.32 -17.53
N LYS A 409 26.15 51.67 -18.82
CA LYS A 409 26.80 50.86 -19.86
C LYS A 409 28.31 50.82 -19.66
N LEU A 410 28.92 51.96 -19.36
CA LEU A 410 30.34 52.06 -19.03
C LEU A 410 30.69 51.23 -17.80
N GLU A 411 29.85 51.27 -16.76
CA GLU A 411 30.07 50.47 -15.56
C GLU A 411 29.98 48.96 -15.83
N ARG A 412 28.98 48.53 -16.60
CA ARG A 412 28.83 47.13 -16.97
C ARG A 412 30.02 46.64 -17.82
N GLN A 413 30.50 47.48 -18.74
CA GLN A 413 31.64 47.16 -19.58
C GLN A 413 32.96 47.15 -18.79
N ALA A 414 33.15 48.10 -17.88
CA ALA A 414 34.28 48.12 -16.95
C ALA A 414 34.30 46.84 -16.10
N ARG A 415 33.13 46.38 -15.61
CA ARG A 415 33.03 45.17 -14.79
C ARG A 415 33.41 43.93 -15.60
N TRP A 416 33.04 43.91 -16.87
CA TRP A 416 33.39 42.84 -17.79
C TRP A 416 34.89 42.80 -18.09
N PHE A 417 35.50 43.93 -18.44
CA PHE A 417 36.95 44.00 -18.69
C PHE A 417 37.77 43.71 -17.44
N TYR A 418 37.35 44.23 -16.29
CA TYR A 418 38.00 43.97 -15.02
C TYR A 418 37.91 42.50 -14.62
N ALA A 419 36.74 41.87 -14.74
CA ALA A 419 36.58 40.43 -14.53
C ALA A 419 37.43 39.60 -15.51
N LYS A 420 37.58 40.05 -16.75
CA LYS A 420 38.43 39.40 -17.76
C LYS A 420 39.93 39.55 -17.45
N LYS A 421 40.38 40.73 -16.99
CA LYS A 421 41.77 40.94 -16.52
C LYS A 421 42.08 40.04 -15.33
N LEU A 422 41.19 40.05 -14.33
CA LEU A 422 41.29 39.18 -13.14
C LEU A 422 41.35 37.71 -13.53
N TYR A 423 40.50 37.28 -14.47
CA TYR A 423 40.49 35.94 -15.03
C TYR A 423 41.82 35.57 -15.70
N LEU A 424 42.41 36.49 -16.46
CA LEU A 424 43.71 36.27 -17.12
C LEU A 424 44.89 36.26 -16.14
N GLU A 425 44.86 37.04 -15.07
CA GLU A 425 45.91 37.01 -14.04
C GLU A 425 45.83 35.76 -13.16
N ILE A 426 44.63 35.31 -12.82
CA ILE A 426 44.40 34.03 -12.14
C ILE A 426 44.90 32.86 -13.01
N LEU A 427 44.66 32.91 -14.33
CA LEU A 427 45.17 31.91 -15.28
C LEU A 427 46.71 31.91 -15.40
N LYS A 428 47.36 33.06 -15.20
CA LYS A 428 48.83 33.17 -15.24
C LYS A 428 49.49 32.65 -13.96
N ARG A 429 48.80 32.67 -12.82
CA ARG A 429 49.37 32.33 -11.52
C ARG A 429 49.27 30.85 -11.12
N ASP A 430 48.37 30.04 -11.70
CA ASP A 430 48.32 28.61 -11.38
C ASP A 430 47.73 27.68 -12.47
N LYS A 431 48.35 26.50 -12.64
CA LYS A 431 47.89 25.41 -13.52
C LYS A 431 46.68 24.68 -12.93
N VAL A 432 45.44 25.17 -13.09
CA VAL A 432 44.24 24.33 -12.79
C VAL A 432 43.05 24.57 -13.75
N PRO A 433 42.65 23.56 -14.56
CA PRO A 433 41.51 23.64 -15.51
C PRO A 433 40.08 23.70 -14.92
N ARG A 434 39.87 23.83 -13.60
CA ARG A 434 38.56 23.60 -12.96
C ARG A 434 37.63 24.82 -12.83
N TYR A 435 38.05 26.01 -13.28
CA TYR A 435 37.30 27.25 -13.00
C TYR A 435 36.25 27.65 -14.04
N ILE A 436 36.23 27.01 -15.21
CA ILE A 436 35.44 27.46 -16.37
C ILE A 436 33.91 27.26 -16.19
N GLN A 437 33.47 26.38 -15.28
CA GLN A 437 32.03 26.03 -15.14
C GLN A 437 31.23 26.93 -14.18
N PHE A 438 31.89 27.76 -13.36
CA PHE A 438 31.19 28.58 -12.36
C PHE A 438 30.53 29.83 -12.96
N LEU A 439 31.13 30.44 -13.99
CA LEU A 439 30.60 31.67 -14.60
C LEU A 439 29.38 31.42 -15.51
N ASP A 440 29.27 30.23 -16.11
CA ASP A 440 28.10 29.80 -16.89
C ASP A 440 26.86 29.48 -16.01
N TYR A 441 27.09 29.21 -14.71
CA TYR A 441 26.04 28.89 -13.74
C TYR A 441 25.27 30.12 -13.23
N GLU A 442 25.93 31.26 -13.01
CA GLU A 442 25.24 32.49 -12.57
C GLU A 442 24.37 33.11 -13.68
N PHE A 443 24.78 32.99 -14.96
CA PHE A 443 23.96 33.45 -16.09
C PHE A 443 22.63 32.68 -16.24
N LYS A 444 22.61 31.37 -15.94
CA LYS A 444 21.42 30.49 -15.99
C LYS A 444 20.44 30.68 -14.82
N LYS A 445 20.83 31.40 -13.76
CA LYS A 445 20.00 31.65 -12.58
C LYS A 445 18.84 32.62 -12.85
N THR A 446 18.95 33.42 -13.91
CA THR A 446 17.94 34.39 -14.36
C THR A 446 16.66 33.70 -14.87
N ASP A 447 16.77 32.54 -15.52
CA ASP A 447 15.62 31.72 -15.94
C ASP A 447 14.96 30.96 -14.77
N LEU A 448 15.74 30.65 -13.73
CA LEU A 448 15.26 29.99 -12.51
C LEU A 448 14.27 30.87 -11.72
N LYS A 449 14.37 32.20 -11.81
CA LYS A 449 13.37 33.13 -11.24
C LYS A 449 12.04 33.09 -12.01
N LYS A 450 12.06 33.00 -13.35
CA LYS A 450 10.85 32.81 -14.17
C LYS A 450 10.17 31.48 -13.86
N LEU A 451 10.95 30.40 -13.77
CA LEU A 451 10.45 29.07 -13.44
C LEU A 451 9.83 28.99 -12.03
N LYS A 452 10.47 29.61 -11.03
CA LYS A 452 9.92 29.71 -9.66
C LYS A 452 8.59 30.48 -9.61
N LYS A 453 8.44 31.53 -10.43
CA LYS A 453 7.19 32.30 -10.55
C LYS A 453 6.07 31.43 -11.15
N GLN A 454 6.36 30.62 -12.17
CA GLN A 454 5.40 29.68 -12.76
C GLN A 454 5.02 28.54 -11.78
N ILE A 455 5.99 27.97 -11.06
CA ILE A 455 5.73 26.94 -10.02
C ILE A 455 4.85 27.51 -8.89
N GLY A 456 5.03 28.79 -8.52
CA GLY A 456 4.19 29.47 -7.54
C GLY A 456 2.73 29.59 -7.99
N LYS A 457 2.49 29.89 -9.27
CA LYS A 457 1.14 29.94 -9.84
C LYS A 457 0.47 28.56 -9.87
N VAL A 458 1.20 27.51 -10.28
CA VAL A 458 0.71 26.12 -10.26
C VAL A 458 0.30 25.68 -8.85
N ARG A 459 1.07 26.07 -7.82
CA ARG A 459 0.73 25.76 -6.41
C ARG A 459 -0.55 26.45 -5.93
N ARG A 460 -0.86 27.65 -6.43
CA ARG A 460 -2.11 28.36 -6.09
C ARG A 460 -3.32 27.61 -6.62
N ILE A 461 -3.31 27.28 -7.92
CA ILE A 461 -4.37 26.48 -8.57
C ILE A 461 -4.60 25.16 -7.84
N GLN A 462 -3.53 24.52 -7.37
CA GLN A 462 -3.60 23.25 -6.65
C GLN A 462 -4.15 23.35 -5.22
N ASN A 463 -3.96 24.51 -4.56
CA ASN A 463 -4.52 24.77 -3.24
C ASN A 463 -6.00 25.14 -3.33
N ASP A 464 -6.38 25.95 -4.31
CA ASP A 464 -7.78 26.26 -4.62
C ASP A 464 -8.54 24.93 -4.87
N TRP A 465 -7.92 23.98 -5.57
CA TRP A 465 -8.48 22.65 -5.82
C TRP A 465 -8.65 21.77 -4.55
N GLN A 466 -7.92 22.04 -3.47
CA GLN A 466 -8.09 21.32 -2.20
C GLN A 466 -9.26 21.86 -1.38
N GLU A 467 -9.68 23.10 -1.63
CA GLU A 467 -10.74 23.79 -0.88
C GLU A 467 -12.14 23.29 -1.27
N TYR A 468 -12.34 22.87 -2.53
CA TYR A 468 -13.62 22.36 -3.06
C TYR A 468 -13.95 20.89 -2.71
N LYS A 469 -13.37 20.30 -1.65
CA LYS A 469 -13.41 18.83 -1.45
C LYS A 469 -14.68 18.23 -0.83
N SER A 470 -15.64 19.04 -0.41
CA SER A 470 -16.90 18.55 0.16
C SER A 470 -18.10 18.64 -0.79
N GLU A 471 -17.98 19.36 -1.91
CA GLU A 471 -19.10 19.58 -2.84
C GLU A 471 -18.66 19.38 -4.30
N PRO A 472 -19.55 18.91 -5.19
CA PRO A 472 -19.28 18.82 -6.63
C PRO A 472 -18.86 20.19 -7.17
N ILE A 473 -17.80 20.22 -7.98
CA ILE A 473 -17.33 21.47 -8.63
C ILE A 473 -18.40 21.94 -9.60
N THR A 474 -18.85 23.19 -9.50
CA THR A 474 -19.78 23.76 -10.48
C THR A 474 -19.07 24.00 -11.81
N ILE A 475 -19.84 24.07 -12.90
CA ILE A 475 -19.30 24.30 -14.23
C ILE A 475 -18.51 25.62 -14.29
N GLU A 476 -19.04 26.68 -13.66
CA GLU A 476 -18.37 27.97 -13.57
C GLU A 476 -17.02 27.88 -12.83
N GLN A 477 -16.96 27.08 -11.75
CA GLN A 477 -15.71 26.81 -11.03
C GLN A 477 -14.72 26.05 -11.93
N ALA A 478 -15.19 25.09 -12.73
CA ALA A 478 -14.36 24.37 -13.68
C ALA A 478 -13.80 25.32 -14.77
N PHE A 479 -14.60 26.22 -15.35
CA PHE A 479 -14.10 27.25 -16.27
C PHE A 479 -13.09 28.18 -15.63
N GLY A 480 -13.33 28.61 -14.39
CA GLY A 480 -12.40 29.43 -13.63
C GLY A 480 -11.03 28.76 -13.49
N ILE A 481 -11.00 27.44 -13.23
CA ILE A 481 -9.76 26.65 -13.17
C ILE A 481 -9.09 26.58 -14.54
N LEU A 482 -9.85 26.29 -15.60
CA LEU A 482 -9.29 26.16 -16.95
C LEU A 482 -8.67 27.48 -17.45
N SER A 483 -9.32 28.61 -17.20
CA SER A 483 -8.77 29.93 -17.55
C SER A 483 -7.44 30.21 -16.82
N ARG A 484 -7.32 29.82 -15.54
CA ARG A 484 -6.06 29.96 -14.79
C ARG A 484 -4.95 29.04 -15.34
N ILE A 485 -5.29 27.87 -15.85
CA ILE A 485 -4.34 26.96 -16.50
C ILE A 485 -3.90 27.54 -17.86
N GLU A 486 -4.82 28.13 -18.62
CA GLU A 486 -4.53 28.81 -19.89
C GLU A 486 -3.57 30.00 -19.71
N GLU A 487 -3.72 30.78 -18.63
CA GLU A 487 -2.78 31.85 -18.25
C GLU A 487 -1.34 31.36 -17.99
N LEU A 488 -1.13 30.05 -17.84
CA LEU A 488 0.19 29.42 -17.73
C LEU A 488 0.77 29.01 -19.09
N GLY A 489 0.05 29.26 -20.19
CA GLY A 489 0.43 28.86 -21.54
C GLY A 489 0.15 27.39 -21.84
N ILE A 490 -0.74 26.75 -21.08
CA ILE A 490 -1.16 25.37 -21.31
C ILE A 490 -2.47 25.41 -22.10
N ASP A 491 -2.52 24.70 -23.23
CA ASP A 491 -3.75 24.58 -24.00
C ASP A 491 -4.80 23.77 -23.23
N VAL A 492 -5.93 24.43 -22.95
CA VAL A 492 -7.10 23.85 -22.26
C VAL A 492 -8.32 23.75 -23.16
N SER A 493 -8.17 23.98 -24.47
CA SER A 493 -9.27 23.99 -25.43
C SER A 493 -10.16 22.74 -25.35
N THR A 494 -9.54 21.56 -25.25
CA THR A 494 -10.23 20.27 -25.13
C THR A 494 -11.00 20.16 -23.80
N PHE A 495 -10.40 20.61 -22.69
CA PHE A 495 -11.07 20.60 -21.40
C PHE A 495 -12.21 21.60 -21.34
N ARG A 496 -12.07 22.77 -21.97
CA ARG A 496 -13.17 23.74 -22.07
C ARG A 496 -14.33 23.19 -22.86
N LYS A 497 -14.09 22.49 -23.97
CA LYS A 497 -15.15 21.78 -24.72
C LYS A 497 -15.88 20.77 -23.84
N ARG A 498 -15.15 19.99 -23.02
CA ARG A 498 -15.75 19.05 -22.06
C ARG A 498 -16.57 19.75 -20.98
N VAL A 499 -16.04 20.78 -20.33
CA VAL A 499 -16.79 21.52 -19.31
C VAL A 499 -18.03 22.20 -19.92
N ARG A 500 -17.95 22.70 -21.17
CA ARG A 500 -19.11 23.25 -21.90
C ARG A 500 -20.18 22.21 -22.20
N SER A 501 -19.78 20.97 -22.52
CA SER A 501 -20.76 19.88 -22.71
C SER A 501 -21.53 19.52 -21.43
N MET A 502 -21.07 19.99 -20.27
CA MET A 502 -21.79 19.85 -19.00
C MET A 502 -22.80 20.99 -18.78
N GLU A 503 -22.67 22.13 -19.49
CA GLU A 503 -23.58 23.29 -19.39
C GLU A 503 -24.90 23.07 -20.11
N SER A 504 -24.92 22.23 -21.14
CA SER A 504 -26.18 21.91 -21.80
C SER A 504 -27.01 21.07 -20.84
N GLU A 505 -28.14 21.60 -20.39
CA GLU A 505 -29.23 20.83 -19.75
C GLU A 505 -29.64 19.61 -20.58
N ARG A 506 -29.26 19.59 -21.87
CA ARG A 506 -29.16 18.40 -22.69
C ARG A 506 -27.88 17.63 -22.35
N ILE A 507 -27.98 16.77 -21.34
CA ILE A 507 -27.14 15.58 -21.20
C ILE A 507 -27.29 14.66 -22.44
N ASP A 508 -28.28 14.96 -23.28
CA ASP A 508 -28.78 14.13 -24.37
C ASP A 508 -28.01 14.24 -25.70
N ASP A 509 -26.79 14.80 -25.74
CA ASP A 509 -26.01 14.85 -27.00
C ASP A 509 -24.48 14.93 -26.76
N PRO A 510 -23.78 13.78 -26.65
CA PRO A 510 -22.36 13.73 -26.40
C PRO A 510 -21.61 14.18 -27.65
N LEU A 511 -20.99 15.35 -27.55
CA LEU A 511 -20.17 15.87 -28.65
C LEU A 511 -18.97 14.96 -28.90
N ILE A 512 -18.87 14.44 -30.13
CA ILE A 512 -17.69 13.74 -30.64
C ILE A 512 -16.63 14.78 -30.97
N SER A 513 -15.56 14.79 -30.20
CA SER A 513 -14.47 15.76 -30.32
C SER A 513 -13.36 15.32 -31.27
N ARG A 514 -13.24 14.02 -31.54
CA ARG A 514 -12.28 13.37 -32.45
C ARG A 514 -12.66 11.92 -32.70
N GLY A 515 -12.23 11.39 -33.84
CA GLY A 515 -12.37 9.97 -34.16
C GLY A 515 -11.57 9.06 -33.21
N ILE A 516 -12.04 7.84 -33.02
CA ILE A 516 -11.38 6.81 -32.22
C ILE A 516 -10.19 6.22 -32.99
N THR A 517 -9.13 5.84 -32.27
CA THR A 517 -7.96 5.19 -32.85
C THR A 517 -8.09 3.67 -32.73
N ILE A 518 -9.24 3.15 -33.14
CA ILE A 518 -9.55 1.72 -33.19
C ILE A 518 -10.04 1.47 -34.61
N ASN A 519 -9.38 0.55 -35.32
CA ASN A 519 -9.81 0.15 -36.65
C ASN A 519 -10.71 -1.07 -36.49
N THR A 520 -12.02 -0.88 -36.70
CA THR A 520 -12.99 -1.94 -36.47
C THR A 520 -12.91 -3.09 -37.47
N GLU A 521 -12.27 -2.89 -38.62
CA GLU A 521 -12.06 -3.91 -39.64
C GLU A 521 -10.83 -4.79 -39.34
N GLU A 522 -9.75 -4.19 -38.83
CA GLU A 522 -8.48 -4.87 -38.57
C GLU A 522 -8.37 -5.47 -37.16
N GLN A 523 -9.14 -4.96 -36.20
CA GLN A 523 -9.01 -5.33 -34.78
C GLN A 523 -10.17 -6.22 -34.31
N TYR A 524 -9.85 -7.14 -33.42
CA TYR A 524 -10.83 -8.05 -32.84
C TYR A 524 -11.30 -7.55 -31.48
N PHE A 525 -12.60 -7.54 -31.28
CA PHE A 525 -13.27 -7.21 -30.03
C PHE A 525 -13.45 -8.45 -29.20
N VAL A 526 -13.20 -8.34 -27.90
CA VAL A 526 -13.30 -9.43 -26.94
C VAL A 526 -14.08 -8.98 -25.71
N ASP A 527 -14.97 -9.84 -25.23
CA ASP A 527 -15.61 -9.72 -23.92
C ASP A 527 -15.45 -11.05 -23.17
N VAL A 528 -15.13 -10.95 -21.89
CA VAL A 528 -14.78 -12.09 -21.05
C VAL A 528 -15.72 -12.19 -19.86
N GLU A 529 -16.45 -13.30 -19.80
CA GLU A 529 -17.26 -13.64 -18.64
C GLU A 529 -16.45 -14.52 -17.69
N THR A 530 -16.31 -14.04 -16.47
CA THR A 530 -15.70 -14.79 -15.37
C THR A 530 -16.72 -15.05 -14.27
N GLY A 531 -16.49 -16.08 -13.46
CA GLY A 531 -17.10 -16.12 -12.14
C GLY A 531 -16.79 -14.84 -11.32
N LEU A 532 -17.57 -14.56 -10.28
CA LEU A 532 -17.30 -13.44 -9.39
C LEU A 532 -15.85 -13.50 -8.88
N ALA A 533 -15.09 -12.43 -9.12
CA ALA A 533 -13.67 -12.31 -8.80
C ALA A 533 -13.35 -12.18 -7.29
N ARG A 534 -13.81 -13.11 -6.46
CA ARG A 534 -13.46 -13.14 -5.03
C ARG A 534 -12.33 -14.14 -4.79
N GLY A 535 -11.09 -13.65 -4.85
CA GLY A 535 -9.86 -14.39 -4.57
C GLY A 535 -8.62 -13.67 -5.12
N ASP A 536 -7.42 -14.10 -4.70
CA ASP A 536 -6.14 -13.61 -5.26
C ASP A 536 -5.93 -14.08 -6.73
N THR A 537 -6.85 -14.91 -7.21
CA THR A 537 -7.12 -15.26 -8.61
C THR A 537 -8.51 -14.73 -8.98
N PRO A 538 -8.68 -13.94 -10.05
CA PRO A 538 -10.00 -13.63 -10.59
C PRO A 538 -10.74 -14.92 -10.90
N GLY A 539 -12.09 -14.93 -10.78
CA GLY A 539 -12.91 -16.13 -10.93
C GLY A 539 -12.56 -16.92 -12.18
N GLU A 540 -12.79 -18.23 -12.17
CA GLU A 540 -12.41 -19.06 -13.32
C GLU A 540 -13.01 -18.48 -14.60
N LEU A 541 -12.15 -18.31 -15.60
CA LEU A 541 -12.53 -17.89 -16.94
C LEU A 541 -13.57 -18.88 -17.46
N TRP A 542 -14.72 -18.37 -17.91
CA TRP A 542 -15.84 -19.23 -18.27
C TRP A 542 -16.23 -19.12 -19.73
N LEU A 543 -16.37 -17.90 -20.25
CA LEU A 543 -16.74 -17.65 -21.64
C LEU A 543 -15.89 -16.51 -22.21
N ILE A 544 -15.33 -16.73 -23.40
CA ILE A 544 -14.75 -15.67 -24.21
C ILE A 544 -15.63 -15.53 -25.45
N GLY A 545 -16.14 -14.33 -25.70
CA GLY A 545 -16.65 -13.97 -27.02
C GLY A 545 -15.59 -13.17 -27.78
N ILE A 546 -15.48 -13.39 -29.09
CA ILE A 546 -14.56 -12.66 -29.96
C ILE A 546 -15.16 -12.45 -31.36
N GLY A 547 -15.00 -11.26 -31.92
CA GLY A 547 -15.47 -10.91 -33.28
C GLY A 547 -14.80 -9.66 -33.81
N ASN A 548 -14.97 -9.33 -35.09
CA ASN A 548 -14.51 -8.06 -35.67
C ASN A 548 -15.64 -7.37 -36.44
N GLY A 549 -15.40 -6.15 -36.92
CA GLY A 549 -16.42 -5.37 -37.64
C GLY A 549 -16.72 -5.87 -39.06
N THR A 550 -15.90 -6.75 -39.64
CA THR A 550 -16.05 -7.17 -41.05
C THR A 550 -16.85 -8.45 -41.23
N ASP A 551 -16.73 -9.41 -40.32
CA ASP A 551 -17.36 -10.73 -40.48
C ASP A 551 -18.76 -10.83 -39.86
N ASN A 552 -19.17 -9.83 -39.04
CA ASN A 552 -20.39 -9.85 -38.22
C ASN A 552 -20.57 -11.16 -37.44
N LYS A 553 -19.49 -11.93 -37.24
CA LYS A 553 -19.52 -13.27 -36.67
C LYS A 553 -18.81 -13.24 -35.34
N ILE A 554 -19.59 -13.44 -34.28
CA ILE A 554 -19.06 -13.55 -32.93
C ILE A 554 -18.89 -15.03 -32.60
N GLU A 555 -17.64 -15.43 -32.39
CA GLU A 555 -17.27 -16.77 -31.95
C GLU A 555 -17.18 -16.79 -30.43
N GLN A 556 -17.60 -17.90 -29.82
CA GLN A 556 -17.62 -18.04 -28.36
C GLN A 556 -16.94 -19.32 -27.92
N PHE A 557 -16.10 -19.22 -26.89
CA PHE A 557 -15.27 -20.31 -26.38
C PHE A 557 -15.48 -20.48 -24.88
N ARG A 558 -15.79 -21.70 -24.45
CA ARG A 558 -15.99 -22.06 -23.05
C ARG A 558 -14.70 -22.52 -22.41
N PHE A 559 -14.41 -22.00 -21.23
CA PHE A 559 -13.18 -22.33 -20.51
C PHE A 559 -13.44 -23.25 -19.30
N PRO A 560 -12.49 -24.14 -18.99
CA PRO A 560 -11.25 -24.42 -19.75
C PRO A 560 -11.44 -25.37 -20.95
N SER A 561 -12.65 -25.86 -21.23
CA SER A 561 -12.90 -26.97 -22.17
C SER A 561 -12.50 -26.71 -23.62
N GLU A 562 -12.58 -25.46 -24.07
CA GLU A 562 -12.33 -25.03 -25.46
C GLU A 562 -11.12 -24.06 -25.51
N LYS A 563 -10.23 -24.12 -24.51
CA LYS A 563 -9.01 -23.30 -24.48
C LYS A 563 -8.19 -23.48 -25.76
N ASP A 564 -7.92 -24.72 -26.14
CA ASP A 564 -7.03 -25.00 -27.28
C ASP A 564 -7.65 -24.57 -28.61
N ASP A 565 -8.98 -24.64 -28.73
CA ASP A 565 -9.71 -24.15 -29.90
C ASP A 565 -9.69 -22.62 -29.97
N PHE A 566 -9.80 -21.93 -28.82
CA PHE A 566 -9.59 -20.47 -28.77
C PHE A 566 -8.17 -20.09 -29.18
N ILE A 567 -7.14 -20.75 -28.66
CA ILE A 567 -5.75 -20.46 -29.03
C ILE A 567 -5.51 -20.72 -30.51
N ARG A 568 -6.07 -21.81 -31.04
CA ARG A 568 -6.01 -22.12 -32.48
C ARG A 568 -6.71 -21.05 -33.31
N TYR A 569 -7.90 -20.60 -32.89
CA TYR A 569 -8.63 -19.53 -33.54
C TYR A 569 -7.82 -18.23 -33.64
N ILE A 570 -7.16 -17.82 -32.55
CA ILE A 570 -6.28 -16.64 -32.53
C ILE A 570 -5.12 -16.80 -33.53
N LYS A 571 -4.49 -17.98 -33.57
CA LYS A 571 -3.34 -18.26 -34.45
C LYS A 571 -3.73 -18.37 -35.93
N ASP A 572 -4.79 -19.10 -36.24
CA ASP A 572 -5.24 -19.37 -37.61
C ASP A 572 -5.71 -18.11 -38.33
N ARG A 573 -6.28 -17.15 -37.59
CA ARG A 573 -6.72 -15.85 -38.11
C ARG A 573 -5.67 -14.75 -38.02
N ASP A 574 -4.44 -15.09 -37.59
CA ASP A 574 -3.32 -14.17 -37.41
C ASP A 574 -3.67 -12.90 -36.62
N ILE A 575 -4.49 -13.04 -35.57
CA ILE A 575 -4.98 -11.91 -34.79
C ILE A 575 -3.80 -11.25 -34.09
N LYS A 576 -3.60 -9.93 -34.29
CA LYS A 576 -2.50 -9.15 -33.71
C LYS A 576 -2.90 -8.29 -32.53
N SER A 577 -4.18 -7.96 -32.43
CA SER A 577 -4.68 -7.07 -31.39
C SER A 577 -6.08 -7.44 -30.91
N LEU A 578 -6.33 -7.18 -29.63
CA LEU A 578 -7.62 -7.34 -28.99
C LEU A 578 -8.10 -6.01 -28.40
N VAL A 579 -9.35 -5.69 -28.63
CA VAL A 579 -10.07 -4.53 -28.11
C VAL A 579 -11.07 -5.03 -27.07
N SER A 580 -11.04 -4.46 -25.87
CA SER A 580 -12.03 -4.77 -24.82
C SER A 580 -12.55 -3.48 -24.20
N TRP A 581 -13.80 -3.50 -23.74
CA TRP A 581 -14.38 -2.39 -22.99
C TRP A 581 -13.65 -2.11 -21.68
N THR A 582 -12.97 -3.10 -21.11
CA THR A 582 -12.31 -2.95 -19.81
C THR A 582 -10.87 -3.45 -19.84
N ARG A 583 -10.04 -2.94 -18.93
CA ARG A 583 -8.68 -3.50 -18.73
C ARG A 583 -8.70 -4.90 -18.12
N TYR A 584 -9.84 -5.35 -17.63
CA TYR A 584 -9.94 -6.61 -16.92
C TYR A 584 -9.63 -7.79 -17.84
N ASP A 585 -10.21 -7.80 -19.03
CA ASP A 585 -10.06 -8.90 -20.00
C ASP A 585 -8.59 -9.05 -20.40
N SER A 586 -7.89 -7.92 -20.61
CA SER A 586 -6.45 -7.93 -20.89
C SER A 586 -5.62 -8.55 -19.77
N LYS A 587 -6.05 -8.45 -18.51
CA LYS A 587 -5.34 -9.04 -17.36
C LYS A 587 -5.59 -10.53 -17.24
N VAL A 588 -6.76 -11.00 -17.66
CA VAL A 588 -7.15 -12.41 -17.61
C VAL A 588 -6.57 -13.18 -18.79
N LEU A 589 -6.66 -12.63 -20.01
CA LEU A 589 -6.24 -13.31 -21.23
C LEU A 589 -4.73 -13.28 -21.45
N ARG A 590 -4.06 -12.19 -21.09
CA ARG A 590 -2.62 -12.01 -21.36
C ARG A 590 -1.76 -13.15 -20.81
N PRO A 591 -1.86 -13.57 -19.53
CA PRO A 591 -1.04 -14.67 -19.03
C PRO A 591 -1.30 -16.00 -19.75
N ILE A 592 -2.54 -16.23 -20.21
CA ILE A 592 -2.92 -17.44 -20.95
C ILE A 592 -2.25 -17.41 -22.34
N LEU A 593 -2.39 -16.30 -23.06
CA LEU A 593 -1.88 -16.17 -24.43
C LEU A 593 -0.35 -16.08 -24.48
N GLU A 594 0.28 -15.33 -23.57
CA GLU A 594 1.75 -15.24 -23.48
C GLU A 594 2.35 -16.61 -23.10
N GLY A 595 1.66 -17.39 -22.26
CA GLY A 595 2.06 -18.77 -21.92
C GLY A 595 2.03 -19.73 -23.12
N GLU A 596 1.20 -19.45 -24.13
CA GLU A 596 1.06 -20.24 -25.36
C GLU A 596 1.87 -19.66 -26.54
N GLY A 597 2.76 -18.70 -26.26
CA GLY A 597 3.60 -18.03 -27.25
C GLY A 597 2.85 -17.09 -28.19
N VAL A 598 1.70 -16.57 -27.78
CA VAL A 598 0.88 -15.63 -28.56
C VAL A 598 1.06 -14.22 -28.00
N GLU A 599 1.75 -13.37 -28.75
CA GLU A 599 1.94 -11.95 -28.41
C GLU A 599 0.87 -11.09 -29.09
N LEU A 600 0.05 -10.39 -28.30
CA LEU A 600 -1.00 -9.50 -28.79
C LEU A 600 -0.89 -8.09 -28.19
N GLU A 601 -1.29 -7.10 -28.98
CA GLU A 601 -1.60 -5.77 -28.49
C GLU A 601 -2.99 -5.71 -27.86
N TYR A 602 -3.17 -4.89 -26.83
CA TYR A 602 -4.46 -4.76 -26.15
C TYR A 602 -4.89 -3.30 -26.10
N TYR A 603 -6.14 -3.07 -26.50
CA TYR A 603 -6.76 -1.75 -26.57
C TYR A 603 -7.93 -1.68 -25.59
N ASP A 604 -7.97 -0.60 -24.82
CA ASP A 604 -9.01 -0.28 -23.84
C ASP A 604 -10.02 0.65 -24.50
N ALA A 605 -11.11 0.07 -25.02
CA ALA A 605 -12.13 0.79 -25.78
C ALA A 605 -12.74 1.92 -24.95
N CYS A 606 -13.10 1.66 -23.68
CA CYS A 606 -13.63 2.67 -22.77
C CYS A 606 -12.67 3.85 -22.60
N ALA A 607 -11.38 3.59 -22.39
CA ALA A 607 -10.40 4.67 -22.29
C ALA A 607 -10.23 5.44 -23.61
N ARG A 608 -10.34 4.77 -24.77
CA ARG A 608 -10.23 5.39 -26.10
C ARG A 608 -11.45 6.23 -26.42
N SER A 609 -12.65 5.69 -26.25
CA SER A 609 -13.94 6.35 -26.46
C SER A 609 -14.15 7.52 -25.49
N ALA A 610 -13.69 7.43 -24.25
CA ALA A 610 -13.69 8.56 -23.31
C ALA A 610 -12.79 9.73 -23.77
N ASN A 611 -11.89 9.49 -24.71
CA ASN A 611 -11.15 10.57 -25.36
C ASN A 611 -11.78 11.08 -26.65
N CYS A 612 -12.77 10.39 -27.19
CA CYS A 612 -13.54 10.82 -28.36
C CYS A 612 -14.73 11.66 -27.91
N LEU A 613 -15.41 11.23 -26.85
CA LEU A 613 -16.61 11.86 -26.32
C LEU A 613 -16.28 12.92 -25.28
N THR A 614 -17.11 13.96 -25.22
CA THR A 614 -17.03 15.00 -24.18
C THR A 614 -17.69 14.58 -22.86
N TRP A 615 -18.37 13.45 -22.87
CA TRP A 615 -19.13 12.90 -21.74
C TRP A 615 -18.29 12.06 -20.76
N HIS A 616 -18.73 11.98 -19.50
CA HIS A 616 -18.04 11.22 -18.46
C HIS A 616 -18.49 9.76 -18.38
N THR A 617 -17.66 8.95 -17.70
CA THR A 617 -17.81 7.52 -17.42
C THR A 617 -19.22 6.96 -17.61
N TYR A 618 -19.40 6.15 -18.66
CA TYR A 618 -20.63 5.44 -18.97
C TYR A 618 -20.41 3.93 -18.84
N ARG A 619 -21.46 3.19 -18.50
CA ARG A 619 -21.49 1.74 -18.76
C ARG A 619 -21.71 1.52 -20.25
N LEU A 620 -21.23 0.39 -20.79
CA LEU A 620 -21.36 0.06 -22.21
C LEU A 620 -22.79 0.25 -22.71
N HIS A 621 -23.75 -0.40 -22.06
CA HIS A 621 -25.17 -0.32 -22.42
C HIS A 621 -25.77 1.07 -22.29
N GLU A 622 -25.34 1.86 -21.29
CA GLU A 622 -25.84 3.23 -21.10
C GLU A 622 -25.39 4.12 -22.26
N LEU A 623 -24.11 4.00 -22.67
CA LEU A 623 -23.63 4.71 -23.86
C LEU A 623 -24.30 4.19 -25.13
N TYR A 624 -24.45 2.87 -25.27
CA TYR A 624 -25.03 2.27 -26.46
C TYR A 624 -26.49 2.71 -26.65
N ASN A 625 -27.34 2.52 -25.64
CA ASN A 625 -28.75 2.92 -25.70
C ASN A 625 -28.89 4.43 -25.92
N PHE A 626 -27.92 5.20 -25.43
CA PHE A 626 -27.88 6.62 -25.68
C PHE A 626 -27.55 6.93 -27.16
N MET A 627 -26.53 6.31 -27.74
CA MET A 627 -26.09 6.56 -29.12
C MET A 627 -27.03 5.97 -30.18
N PHE A 628 -27.73 4.89 -29.83
CA PHE A 628 -28.59 4.11 -30.71
C PHE A 628 -29.94 3.82 -30.01
N PRO A 629 -30.74 4.86 -29.70
CA PRO A 629 -31.98 4.70 -28.93
C PRO A 629 -33.00 3.78 -29.62
N GLU A 630 -32.99 3.73 -30.96
CA GLU A 630 -33.82 2.83 -31.76
C GLU A 630 -33.39 1.35 -31.67
N LYS A 631 -32.17 1.08 -31.19
CA LYS A 631 -31.60 -0.25 -30.98
C LYS A 631 -31.45 -0.61 -29.51
N ALA A 632 -32.04 0.17 -28.60
CA ALA A 632 -31.93 -0.06 -27.16
C ALA A 632 -32.34 -1.50 -26.81
N VAL A 633 -31.54 -2.16 -25.97
CA VAL A 633 -31.76 -3.55 -25.56
C VAL A 633 -32.13 -3.58 -24.08
N ASP A 634 -33.40 -3.86 -23.78
CA ASP A 634 -33.92 -3.83 -22.40
C ASP A 634 -33.92 -5.22 -21.71
N ASP A 635 -33.81 -6.30 -22.48
CA ASP A 635 -34.02 -7.67 -21.98
C ASP A 635 -32.73 -8.45 -21.62
N LEU A 636 -31.58 -7.78 -21.51
CA LEU A 636 -30.34 -8.43 -21.12
C LEU A 636 -30.23 -8.63 -19.60
N ILE A 637 -29.72 -9.78 -19.19
CA ILE A 637 -29.34 -9.97 -17.80
C ILE A 637 -28.22 -8.98 -17.44
N PRO A 638 -28.29 -8.28 -16.29
CA PRO A 638 -27.23 -7.37 -15.91
C PRO A 638 -25.90 -8.10 -15.75
N GLY A 639 -24.78 -7.49 -16.14
CA GLY A 639 -23.50 -8.21 -16.12
C GLY A 639 -23.03 -8.72 -14.76
N ARG A 640 -23.44 -8.05 -13.68
CA ARG A 640 -23.24 -8.56 -12.32
C ARG A 640 -23.98 -9.88 -12.08
N ILE A 641 -25.19 -10.02 -12.62
CA ILE A 641 -26.01 -11.23 -12.53
C ILE A 641 -25.40 -12.33 -13.41
N ALA A 642 -24.92 -11.99 -14.62
CA ALA A 642 -24.20 -12.93 -15.47
C ALA A 642 -22.96 -13.52 -14.76
N GLY A 643 -22.15 -12.70 -14.09
CA GLY A 643 -20.99 -13.16 -13.31
C GLY A 643 -21.37 -14.04 -12.11
N ILE A 644 -22.51 -13.80 -11.44
CA ILE A 644 -23.05 -14.68 -10.38
C ILE A 644 -23.43 -16.03 -10.97
N TYR A 645 -24.12 -16.02 -12.10
CA TYR A 645 -24.51 -17.25 -12.77
C TYR A 645 -23.29 -18.03 -13.28
N ALA A 646 -22.30 -17.37 -13.85
CA ALA A 646 -21.03 -18.01 -14.25
C ALA A 646 -20.37 -18.70 -13.06
N ASP A 647 -20.26 -18.02 -11.91
CA ASP A 647 -19.71 -18.59 -10.68
C ASP A 647 -20.49 -19.82 -10.21
N HIS A 648 -21.82 -19.72 -10.20
CA HIS A 648 -22.70 -20.83 -9.87
C HIS A 648 -22.48 -22.04 -10.81
N LEU A 649 -22.35 -21.79 -12.12
CA LEU A 649 -22.10 -22.82 -13.12
C LEU A 649 -20.71 -23.47 -12.99
N ILE A 650 -19.71 -22.73 -12.53
CA ILE A 650 -18.36 -23.21 -12.26
C ILE A 650 -18.33 -24.08 -11.00
N VAL A 651 -18.84 -23.55 -9.88
CA VAL A 651 -18.76 -24.18 -8.55
C VAL A 651 -19.55 -25.49 -8.50
N HIS A 652 -20.73 -25.54 -9.12
CA HIS A 652 -21.61 -26.71 -9.10
C HIS A 652 -21.30 -27.76 -10.18
N LYS A 653 -20.10 -27.74 -10.79
CA LYS A 653 -19.69 -28.78 -11.76
C LYS A 653 -19.68 -30.21 -11.19
N LYS A 654 -19.66 -30.40 -9.86
CA LYS A 654 -19.38 -31.71 -9.22
C LYS A 654 -20.50 -32.33 -8.38
N SER A 655 -21.59 -31.63 -8.06
CA SER A 655 -22.70 -32.22 -7.29
C SER A 655 -24.04 -31.74 -7.80
N SER A 656 -24.93 -32.69 -8.12
CA SER A 656 -26.39 -32.57 -8.32
C SER A 656 -26.91 -31.22 -8.83
N SER A 657 -27.41 -31.20 -10.07
CA SER A 657 -28.14 -30.11 -10.72
C SER A 657 -28.80 -29.15 -9.73
N CYS A 658 -28.43 -27.87 -9.76
CA CYS A 658 -29.11 -26.86 -8.98
C CYS A 658 -30.60 -26.90 -9.33
N PRO A 659 -31.51 -27.20 -8.37
CA PRO A 659 -32.93 -27.39 -8.65
C PRO A 659 -33.64 -26.12 -9.11
N HIS A 660 -32.98 -24.96 -8.98
CA HIS A 660 -33.53 -23.65 -9.30
C HIS A 660 -32.96 -23.05 -10.59
N CYS A 661 -32.01 -23.73 -11.25
CA CYS A 661 -31.29 -23.18 -12.40
C CYS A 661 -31.36 -24.16 -13.57
N SER A 662 -32.14 -23.81 -14.60
CA SER A 662 -32.01 -24.43 -15.93
C SER A 662 -30.63 -24.06 -16.49
N LYS A 663 -29.67 -24.98 -16.34
CA LYS A 663 -28.27 -24.74 -16.69
C LYS A 663 -28.14 -24.25 -18.12
N GLU A 664 -28.84 -24.90 -19.05
CA GLU A 664 -28.83 -24.57 -20.47
C GLU A 664 -29.43 -23.19 -20.76
N GLU A 665 -30.50 -22.79 -20.07
CA GLU A 665 -31.14 -21.49 -20.27
C GLU A 665 -30.24 -20.35 -19.77
N ILE A 666 -29.62 -20.52 -18.60
CA ILE A 666 -28.69 -19.54 -18.04
C ILE A 666 -27.47 -19.40 -18.95
N ILE A 667 -26.93 -20.52 -19.44
CA ILE A 667 -25.80 -20.50 -20.37
C ILE A 667 -26.17 -19.71 -21.64
N LYS A 668 -27.35 -19.96 -22.21
CA LYS A 668 -27.84 -19.20 -23.37
C LYS A 668 -27.97 -17.71 -23.08
N LYS A 669 -28.48 -17.32 -21.90
CA LYS A 669 -28.61 -15.91 -21.50
C LYS A 669 -27.27 -15.21 -21.36
N ILE A 670 -26.26 -15.87 -20.78
CA ILE A 670 -24.92 -15.27 -20.67
C ILE A 670 -24.24 -15.21 -22.04
N MET A 671 -24.35 -16.27 -22.86
CA MET A 671 -23.83 -16.26 -24.23
C MET A 671 -24.46 -15.13 -25.07
N GLU A 672 -25.76 -14.93 -24.96
CA GLU A 672 -26.44 -13.84 -25.66
C GLU A 672 -26.00 -12.46 -25.16
N ARG A 673 -25.88 -12.28 -23.84
CA ARG A 673 -25.35 -11.03 -23.28
C ARG A 673 -23.94 -10.73 -23.81
N ASN A 674 -23.03 -11.69 -23.72
CA ASN A 674 -21.65 -11.54 -24.19
C ASN A 674 -21.59 -11.23 -25.71
N ARG A 675 -22.47 -11.83 -26.50
CA ARG A 675 -22.64 -11.52 -27.92
C ARG A 675 -23.07 -10.06 -28.14
N VAL A 676 -24.09 -9.62 -27.39
CA VAL A 676 -24.59 -8.25 -27.49
C VAL A 676 -23.54 -7.24 -27.02
N ASP A 677 -22.79 -7.51 -25.95
CA ASP A 677 -21.70 -6.65 -25.47
C ASP A 677 -20.66 -6.42 -26.59
N ILE A 678 -20.24 -7.47 -27.28
CA ILE A 678 -19.29 -7.35 -28.40
C ILE A 678 -19.86 -6.57 -29.58
N GLN A 679 -21.10 -6.84 -29.96
CA GLN A 679 -21.76 -6.12 -31.03
C GLN A 679 -21.89 -4.62 -30.72
N GLN A 680 -22.30 -4.28 -29.49
CA GLN A 680 -22.40 -2.89 -29.03
C GLN A 680 -21.03 -2.19 -29.04
N MET A 681 -19.95 -2.89 -28.63
CA MET A 681 -18.60 -2.35 -28.71
C MET A 681 -18.17 -2.04 -30.14
N ILE A 682 -18.42 -2.96 -31.07
CA ILE A 682 -18.11 -2.78 -32.49
C ILE A 682 -18.87 -1.56 -33.03
N GLU A 683 -20.19 -1.51 -32.86
CA GLU A 683 -21.03 -0.43 -33.38
C GLU A 683 -20.64 0.94 -32.81
N ILE A 684 -20.36 1.03 -31.50
CA ILE A 684 -19.85 2.28 -30.90
C ILE A 684 -18.50 2.67 -31.51
N CYS A 685 -17.58 1.72 -31.65
CA CYS A 685 -16.25 2.04 -32.17
C CYS A 685 -16.29 2.41 -33.64
N THR A 686 -17.10 1.75 -34.47
CA THR A 686 -17.31 2.09 -35.88
C THR A 686 -17.92 3.49 -36.00
N TYR A 687 -18.96 3.80 -35.22
CA TYR A 687 -19.56 5.13 -35.22
C TYR A 687 -18.59 6.23 -34.76
N LEU A 688 -17.68 5.92 -33.83
CA LEU A 688 -16.64 6.86 -33.42
C LEU A 688 -15.45 6.89 -34.37
N GLU A 689 -15.30 5.93 -35.26
CA GLU A 689 -14.24 5.85 -36.28
C GLU A 689 -14.60 6.71 -37.49
N GLU A 690 -15.88 6.69 -37.89
CA GLU A 690 -16.52 7.58 -38.89
C GLU A 690 -16.56 9.05 -38.43
#